data_AF-A0AAY4CHG4-F1
#
_entry.id   AF-A0AAY4CHG4-F1
#
_cell.length_a   1.000
_cell.length_b   1.000
_cell.length_c   1.000
_cell.angle_alpha   90.00
_cell.angle_beta   90.00
_cell.angle_gamma   90.00
#
_symmetry.space_group_name_H-M   'P 1'
#
loop_
_entity.id
_entity.type
_entity.pdbx_description
1 polymer ?
#
loop_
_entity_poly.entity_id
_entity_poly.type
_entity_poly.pdbx_seq_one_letter_code
_entity_poly.pdbx_strand_id
1 'polypeptide(L)'
;DMWRETGKLFLLCLLLAEHHGTAGSEGECEDGQFQCDNERCIPNIWRCDDDDDCLDNSDEENCPRKTCAPSDFACQTGQCVPGRWRCDGEPECPDGSDEADSTCIRQSCPPEKFDCGGKCVSLSWRCDGERDCENGADEDDYARACPAEEFQCRNRRCLALAYVCDGDDDCGDGSDEGKCAPPTCSPHEFRCNSSECVPQPWSCDGDPDCSDGSDEWPERCGGATGGTRPPAPPARRLPCSASEFRCSSGECVRLSWRCDGDPDCKDKSDEADCPVLTCRPDEFQCGDGSCIHGTKQCDKAHDCPDRSDEAGCVNGLNECQINNGGCSHICQDRPIGYECQCPKGYKLLDKRTCGDIDECENPDACSQICVNLKGDFKCECHAGYEMDPVSKTCKAEGKSPYLMFTNRHEIRRIDLVKRDYTQVVPTLKNAVAIDVNVASNRMFWCDRFHRKIYSSFIHEASDPSRHVTLVSSALHTPEGLALDWVHNNLYWTDAGDRSISVATADGSKRKVLIDSDLSEPRAIAVDPGQGFMYWSDWGSRAKIEKAGMKGVDRQVLVSEGIEWPNGITLDLLSRRLYWVDSKLHLICSVGLSGTKTRVVLTSTERLGHPYALAVFEDRVYWTDREKEAVFGANRLTGQEVTALAENLNDPHDIVVVHELRQPRGTDSCNIGGVENGGCDFLCLRAPQITEHSPKYTCACPGGQQLDSDMRHCVPGKSSACCRPHARRGTRASQNKKPSTVTGTNSRSDRLSCRSLNGEAEGPKLALHRPPFLATAGP
;
A
#
# COMPACT_ATOMS: atom_id res chain seq x y z
N ASP A 1 6.83 -50.53 39.48
CA ASP A 1 5.85 -50.53 40.59
C ASP A 1 5.13 -49.19 40.66
N MET A 2 3.81 -49.12 40.43
CA MET A 2 3.02 -47.90 40.70
C MET A 2 1.49 -48.09 40.78
N TRP A 3 1.00 -49.30 41.05
CA TRP A 3 -0.45 -49.64 41.05
C TRP A 3 -0.88 -50.41 42.33
N ARG A 4 -0.39 -49.99 43.51
CA ARG A 4 -0.65 -50.69 44.78
C ARG A 4 -0.86 -49.83 46.05
N GLU A 5 -0.99 -48.50 45.92
CA GLU A 5 -1.03 -47.58 47.08
C GLU A 5 -2.35 -46.80 47.28
N THR A 6 -3.40 -47.05 46.50
CA THR A 6 -4.72 -46.39 46.68
C THR A 6 -5.70 -47.16 47.57
N GLY A 7 -5.41 -48.42 47.92
CA GLY A 7 -6.34 -49.32 48.63
C GLY A 7 -6.29 -49.34 50.16
N LYS A 8 -5.69 -48.34 50.83
CA LYS A 8 -5.37 -48.42 52.27
C LYS A 8 -5.91 -47.31 53.18
N LEU A 9 -6.32 -46.14 52.68
CA LEU A 9 -6.85 -45.08 53.55
C LEU A 9 -8.30 -45.34 54.02
N PHE A 10 -9.10 -46.07 53.23
CA PHE A 10 -10.54 -46.25 53.48
C PHE A 10 -10.89 -47.16 54.67
N LEU A 11 -9.90 -47.78 55.33
CA LEU A 11 -10.11 -48.72 56.44
C LEU A 11 -9.77 -48.14 57.83
N LEU A 12 -9.37 -46.87 57.93
CA LEU A 12 -8.92 -46.26 59.19
C LEU A 12 -10.01 -45.49 59.97
N CYS A 13 -11.20 -45.27 59.38
CA CYS A 13 -12.23 -44.39 59.94
C CYS A 13 -13.37 -45.11 60.71
N LEU A 14 -13.26 -46.41 60.99
CA LEU A 14 -14.36 -47.23 61.53
C LEU A 14 -14.17 -47.78 62.95
N LEU A 15 -13.08 -47.45 63.65
CA LEU A 15 -12.82 -47.89 65.03
C LEU A 15 -12.05 -46.83 65.84
N LEU A 16 -12.77 -45.89 66.47
CA LEU A 16 -12.48 -45.25 67.77
C LEU A 16 -13.32 -43.96 67.97
N ALA A 17 -14.45 -44.04 68.71
CA ALA A 17 -14.98 -43.03 69.64
C ALA A 17 -16.47 -43.28 69.99
N GLU A 18 -16.72 -44.01 71.09
CA GLU A 18 -18.00 -43.95 71.82
C GLU A 18 -17.72 -43.45 73.25
N HIS A 19 -18.69 -42.74 73.84
CA HIS A 19 -18.65 -42.06 75.16
C HIS A 19 -17.60 -40.93 75.28
N HIS A 20 -17.92 -39.77 75.86
CA HIS A 20 -18.90 -39.47 76.92
C HIS A 20 -19.75 -38.23 76.65
N GLY A 21 -21.05 -38.33 76.98
CA GLY A 21 -21.90 -37.16 77.24
C GLY A 21 -22.15 -37.01 78.75
N THR A 22 -22.15 -35.77 79.24
CA THR A 22 -22.52 -35.41 80.62
C THR A 22 -23.49 -34.22 80.59
N ALA A 23 -24.69 -34.40 81.16
CA ALA A 23 -25.74 -33.38 81.10
C ALA A 23 -25.49 -32.18 82.04
N GLY A 24 -25.87 -30.99 81.61
CA GLY A 24 -25.83 -29.77 82.44
C GLY A 24 -26.48 -28.55 81.76
N SER A 25 -27.69 -28.20 82.22
CA SER A 25 -28.38 -26.90 82.13
C SER A 25 -28.56 -26.18 80.78
N GLU A 26 -29.82 -25.90 80.44
CA GLU A 26 -30.31 -24.66 79.79
C GLU A 26 -29.64 -24.30 78.44
N GLY A 27 -30.05 -24.88 77.32
CA GLY A 27 -31.42 -24.73 76.80
C GLY A 27 -31.56 -23.67 75.68
N GLU A 28 -30.47 -23.02 75.27
CA GLU A 28 -30.38 -22.16 74.09
C GLU A 28 -29.24 -22.65 73.17
N CYS A 29 -29.42 -22.58 71.84
CA CYS A 29 -28.38 -22.96 70.87
C CYS A 29 -27.25 -21.91 70.81
N GLU A 30 -26.04 -22.31 70.39
CA GLU A 30 -24.89 -21.39 70.34
C GLU A 30 -25.05 -20.30 69.27
N ASP A 31 -24.41 -19.14 69.47
CA ASP A 31 -24.49 -17.98 68.56
C ASP A 31 -23.99 -18.34 67.15
N GLY A 32 -24.91 -18.40 66.18
CA GLY A 32 -24.68 -18.95 64.84
C GLY A 32 -25.40 -20.28 64.54
N GLN A 33 -26.25 -20.78 65.43
CA GLN A 33 -27.12 -21.95 65.22
C GLN A 33 -28.61 -21.55 65.19
N PHE A 34 -29.41 -22.33 64.47
CA PHE A 34 -30.88 -22.30 64.47
C PHE A 34 -31.41 -23.44 65.33
N GLN A 35 -32.57 -23.24 65.97
CA GLN A 35 -33.23 -24.23 66.83
C GLN A 35 -34.51 -24.72 66.16
N CYS A 36 -34.57 -26.01 65.86
CA CYS A 36 -35.75 -26.71 65.34
C CYS A 36 -36.84 -26.85 66.43
N ASP A 37 -38.11 -27.05 66.03
CA ASP A 37 -39.20 -27.25 67.01
C ASP A 37 -39.04 -28.56 67.80
N ASN A 38 -38.29 -29.55 67.30
CA ASN A 38 -37.84 -30.74 68.05
C ASN A 38 -36.69 -30.52 69.04
N GLU A 39 -36.36 -29.26 69.39
CA GLU A 39 -35.28 -28.83 70.30
C GLU A 39 -33.84 -29.09 69.79
N ARG A 40 -33.65 -29.56 68.55
CA ARG A 40 -32.33 -29.75 67.94
C ARG A 40 -31.72 -28.42 67.46
N CYS A 41 -30.41 -28.26 67.64
CA CYS A 41 -29.65 -27.16 67.05
C CYS A 41 -29.01 -27.61 65.72
N ILE A 42 -29.12 -26.77 64.68
CA ILE A 42 -28.41 -26.90 63.39
C ILE A 42 -27.68 -25.59 63.04
N PRO A 43 -26.69 -25.57 62.13
CA PRO A 43 -26.04 -24.33 61.71
C PRO A 43 -27.03 -23.35 61.05
N ASN A 44 -26.95 -22.03 61.31
CA ASN A 44 -27.86 -21.03 60.69
C ASN A 44 -27.71 -20.88 59.15
N ILE A 45 -26.81 -21.64 58.53
CA ILE A 45 -26.67 -21.74 57.06
C ILE A 45 -27.52 -22.88 56.48
N TRP A 46 -27.89 -23.87 57.30
CA TRP A 46 -28.82 -24.96 56.98
C TRP A 46 -30.23 -24.51 57.38
N ARG A 47 -30.70 -23.48 56.71
CA ARG A 47 -32.01 -22.89 56.96
C ARG A 47 -32.45 -22.13 55.73
N CYS A 48 -33.54 -22.56 55.11
CA CYS A 48 -34.00 -22.05 53.82
C CYS A 48 -33.05 -22.39 52.66
N ASP A 49 -32.39 -23.55 52.69
CA ASP A 49 -31.56 -24.13 51.62
C ASP A 49 -32.21 -25.34 50.89
N ASP A 50 -33.50 -25.59 51.15
CA ASP A 50 -34.39 -26.57 50.49
C ASP A 50 -34.15 -28.07 50.85
N ASP A 51 -33.42 -28.36 51.94
CA ASP A 51 -33.23 -29.70 52.53
C ASP A 51 -33.76 -29.76 53.99
N ASP A 52 -34.33 -30.90 54.44
CA ASP A 52 -34.85 -31.11 55.81
C ASP A 52 -33.73 -31.59 56.75
N ASP A 53 -32.91 -30.66 57.22
CA ASP A 53 -31.79 -30.94 58.12
C ASP A 53 -32.25 -31.09 59.58
N CYS A 54 -33.34 -30.43 59.97
CA CYS A 54 -34.01 -30.56 61.27
C CYS A 54 -34.60 -31.97 61.51
N LEU A 55 -35.02 -32.68 60.44
CA LEU A 55 -35.83 -33.92 60.45
C LEU A 55 -37.28 -33.73 60.93
N ASP A 56 -37.74 -32.48 60.93
CA ASP A 56 -39.13 -32.07 61.19
C ASP A 56 -39.60 -30.89 60.32
N ASN A 57 -38.77 -30.46 59.35
CA ASN A 57 -39.03 -29.36 58.41
C ASN A 57 -39.16 -27.95 59.07
N SER A 58 -38.75 -27.75 60.33
CA SER A 58 -38.83 -26.42 61.01
C SER A 58 -37.88 -25.36 60.44
N ASP A 59 -36.79 -25.81 59.82
CA ASP A 59 -35.78 -25.02 59.10
C ASP A 59 -36.35 -24.35 57.86
N GLU A 60 -37.14 -25.09 57.09
CA GLU A 60 -37.80 -24.62 55.86
C GLU A 60 -39.16 -23.92 56.11
N GLU A 61 -39.69 -23.93 57.33
CA GLU A 61 -40.91 -23.18 57.67
C GLU A 61 -40.67 -21.67 57.86
N ASN A 62 -41.63 -20.86 57.36
CA ASN A 62 -41.61 -19.39 57.40
C ASN A 62 -40.36 -18.71 56.81
N CYS A 63 -39.68 -19.37 55.87
CA CYS A 63 -38.56 -18.80 55.13
C CYS A 63 -38.92 -17.47 54.45
N PRO A 64 -38.09 -16.41 54.58
CA PRO A 64 -38.29 -15.16 53.85
C PRO A 64 -38.16 -15.45 52.35
N ARG A 65 -39.12 -14.97 51.54
CA ARG A 65 -39.12 -15.18 50.08
C ARG A 65 -37.75 -14.89 49.48
N LYS A 66 -37.13 -15.91 48.89
CA LYS A 66 -35.87 -15.82 48.14
C LYS A 66 -36.02 -14.82 46.98
N THR A 67 -35.71 -13.55 47.23
CA THR A 67 -35.46 -12.59 46.15
C THR A 67 -34.13 -12.95 45.53
N CYS A 68 -34.15 -13.49 44.31
CA CYS A 68 -32.96 -13.92 43.59
C CYS A 68 -31.88 -12.82 43.57
N ALA A 69 -30.61 -13.21 43.51
CA ALA A 69 -29.52 -12.24 43.49
C ALA A 69 -29.61 -11.35 42.23
N PRO A 70 -28.97 -10.15 42.20
CA PRO A 70 -29.02 -9.26 41.04
C PRO A 70 -28.47 -9.85 39.73
N SER A 71 -27.80 -11.00 39.80
CA SER A 71 -27.28 -11.80 38.69
C SER A 71 -28.23 -12.88 38.18
N ASP A 72 -29.36 -13.12 38.85
CA ASP A 72 -30.14 -14.36 38.74
C ASP A 72 -31.57 -14.09 38.25
N PHE A 73 -32.11 -15.02 37.47
CA PHE A 73 -33.45 -14.97 36.90
C PHE A 73 -34.45 -15.77 37.75
N ALA A 74 -35.65 -15.21 37.95
CA ALA A 74 -36.72 -15.84 38.71
C ALA A 74 -37.73 -16.52 37.77
N CYS A 75 -37.81 -17.85 37.82
CA CYS A 75 -38.85 -18.64 37.16
C CYS A 75 -40.24 -18.26 37.68
N GLN A 76 -41.30 -18.43 36.89
CA GLN A 76 -42.68 -18.13 37.33
C GLN A 76 -43.19 -19.09 38.42
N THR A 77 -42.62 -20.30 38.51
CA THR A 77 -42.74 -21.22 39.66
C THR A 77 -42.11 -20.69 40.97
N GLY A 78 -41.22 -19.69 40.90
CA GLY A 78 -40.58 -19.08 42.07
C GLY A 78 -39.17 -19.56 42.40
N GLN A 79 -38.59 -20.48 41.61
CA GLN A 79 -37.17 -20.84 41.71
C GLN A 79 -36.27 -19.78 41.06
N CYS A 80 -35.01 -19.71 41.49
CA CYS A 80 -33.98 -18.84 40.93
C CYS A 80 -32.98 -19.66 40.11
N VAL A 81 -32.87 -19.40 38.80
CA VAL A 81 -31.78 -19.90 37.95
C VAL A 81 -30.76 -18.78 37.74
N PRO A 82 -29.44 -19.04 37.61
CA PRO A 82 -28.47 -17.98 37.36
C PRO A 82 -28.79 -17.26 36.04
N GLY A 83 -28.64 -15.94 35.94
CA GLY A 83 -29.18 -15.14 34.83
C GLY A 83 -28.50 -15.30 33.46
N ARG A 84 -27.66 -16.33 33.30
CA ARG A 84 -27.17 -16.83 32.01
C ARG A 84 -28.08 -17.91 31.41
N TRP A 85 -28.80 -18.66 32.26
CA TRP A 85 -29.77 -19.69 31.90
C TRP A 85 -31.13 -18.98 31.67
N ARG A 86 -31.20 -18.24 30.56
CA ARG A 86 -32.32 -17.38 30.18
C ARG A 86 -32.15 -16.91 28.73
N CYS A 87 -32.97 -17.46 27.84
CA CYS A 87 -32.87 -17.26 26.40
C CYS A 87 -31.56 -17.82 25.80
N ASP A 88 -31.00 -18.89 26.40
CA ASP A 88 -29.87 -19.68 25.88
C ASP A 88 -30.29 -20.99 25.20
N GLY A 89 -31.59 -21.35 25.25
CA GLY A 89 -32.22 -22.27 24.30
C GLY A 89 -32.55 -23.67 24.81
N GLU A 90 -32.26 -23.96 26.08
CA GLU A 90 -32.70 -25.16 26.81
C GLU A 90 -33.58 -24.71 28.01
N PRO A 91 -34.59 -25.50 28.45
CA PRO A 91 -35.48 -25.09 29.53
C PRO A 91 -35.07 -25.68 30.89
N GLU A 92 -34.46 -24.88 31.77
CA GLU A 92 -34.07 -25.31 33.14
C GLU A 92 -35.02 -24.86 34.25
N CYS A 93 -35.79 -23.78 34.04
CA CYS A 93 -36.97 -23.51 34.84
C CYS A 93 -37.99 -24.65 34.62
N PRO A 94 -38.57 -25.28 35.67
CA PRO A 94 -39.49 -26.42 35.50
C PRO A 94 -40.80 -26.13 34.74
N ASP A 95 -41.08 -24.86 34.46
CA ASP A 95 -42.21 -24.37 33.67
C ASP A 95 -41.80 -23.80 32.29
N GLY A 96 -40.50 -23.81 31.94
CA GLY A 96 -39.95 -23.18 30.74
C GLY A 96 -40.11 -21.67 30.68
N SER A 97 -40.23 -20.99 31.84
CA SER A 97 -40.46 -19.54 31.91
C SER A 97 -39.21 -18.67 31.69
N ASP A 98 -38.04 -19.28 31.67
CA ASP A 98 -36.76 -18.77 31.13
C ASP A 98 -36.83 -18.59 29.60
N GLU A 99 -37.19 -19.65 28.87
CA GLU A 99 -37.25 -19.73 27.41
C GLU A 99 -38.60 -19.26 26.82
N ALA A 100 -39.55 -18.85 27.66
CA ALA A 100 -40.87 -18.42 27.20
C ALA A 100 -40.78 -17.18 26.29
N ASP A 101 -41.54 -17.18 25.18
CA ASP A 101 -41.67 -16.08 24.21
C ASP A 101 -42.17 -14.74 24.84
N SER A 102 -42.69 -14.80 26.08
CA SER A 102 -43.06 -13.64 26.90
C SER A 102 -41.91 -13.09 27.77
N THR A 103 -40.92 -13.92 28.09
CA THR A 103 -39.69 -13.58 28.83
C THR A 103 -38.57 -13.17 27.87
N CYS A 104 -38.45 -13.87 26.74
CA CYS A 104 -37.47 -13.64 25.68
C CYS A 104 -37.97 -12.65 24.62
N ILE A 105 -38.38 -11.45 25.07
CA ILE A 105 -38.68 -10.34 24.16
C ILE A 105 -37.42 -9.99 23.37
N ARG A 106 -37.37 -10.40 22.09
CA ARG A 106 -36.27 -10.17 21.11
C ARG A 106 -35.40 -8.96 21.46
N GLN A 107 -34.28 -9.22 22.13
CA GLN A 107 -33.19 -8.25 22.31
C GLN A 107 -32.08 -8.61 21.33
N SER A 108 -31.70 -7.65 20.50
CA SER A 108 -30.52 -7.77 19.65
C SER A 108 -29.28 -8.01 20.51
N CYS A 109 -28.33 -8.81 20.01
CA CYS A 109 -27.11 -9.16 20.72
C CYS A 109 -26.32 -7.92 21.21
N PRO A 110 -25.51 -8.05 22.28
CA PRO A 110 -24.60 -7.00 22.74
C PRO A 110 -23.70 -6.50 21.59
N PRO A 111 -23.25 -5.22 21.59
CA PRO A 111 -22.55 -4.60 20.47
C PRO A 111 -21.16 -5.16 20.13
N GLU A 112 -20.74 -6.24 20.79
CA GLU A 112 -19.50 -7.00 20.55
C GLU A 112 -19.77 -8.39 19.93
N LYS A 113 -21.05 -8.73 19.66
CA LYS A 113 -21.51 -10.01 19.12
C LYS A 113 -22.48 -9.83 17.94
N PHE A 114 -22.47 -10.76 17.00
CA PHE A 114 -23.37 -10.79 15.86
C PHE A 114 -24.61 -11.64 16.15
N ASP A 115 -25.78 -11.22 15.66
CA ASP A 115 -27.08 -11.87 15.88
C ASP A 115 -27.49 -12.71 14.67
N CYS A 116 -27.40 -14.04 14.81
CA CYS A 116 -27.83 -14.98 13.78
C CYS A 116 -29.33 -15.31 13.86
N GLY A 117 -30.16 -14.38 14.31
CA GLY A 117 -31.60 -14.52 14.41
C GLY A 117 -32.08 -15.23 15.68
N GLY A 118 -31.27 -15.18 16.75
CA GLY A 118 -31.58 -15.84 18.04
C GLY A 118 -30.38 -16.43 18.79
N LYS A 119 -29.23 -16.64 18.12
CA LYS A 119 -27.95 -17.02 18.76
C LYS A 119 -26.88 -15.94 18.50
N CYS A 120 -26.09 -15.62 19.51
CA CYS A 120 -25.09 -14.55 19.48
C CYS A 120 -23.65 -15.08 19.33
N VAL A 121 -23.11 -15.07 18.11
CA VAL A 121 -21.70 -15.41 17.81
C VAL A 121 -20.77 -14.20 17.97
N SER A 122 -19.45 -14.40 17.89
CA SER A 122 -18.48 -13.30 17.94
C SER A 122 -18.65 -12.37 16.74
N LEU A 123 -18.43 -11.05 16.90
CA LEU A 123 -18.30 -10.16 15.72
C LEU A 123 -17.11 -10.50 14.81
N SER A 124 -16.14 -11.30 15.31
CA SER A 124 -15.05 -11.84 14.49
C SER A 124 -15.47 -13.01 13.60
N TRP A 125 -16.62 -13.65 13.86
CA TRP A 125 -17.16 -14.80 13.15
C TRP A 125 -18.34 -14.34 12.27
N ARG A 126 -18.08 -13.34 11.43
CA ARG A 126 -19.03 -12.77 10.48
C ARG A 126 -18.26 -12.44 9.22
N CYS A 127 -18.60 -13.10 8.12
CA CYS A 127 -17.86 -13.03 6.86
C CYS A 127 -16.37 -13.45 6.96
N ASP A 128 -16.02 -14.37 7.88
CA ASP A 128 -14.65 -14.89 8.02
C ASP A 128 -14.38 -16.16 7.18
N GLY A 129 -15.43 -16.74 6.58
CA GLY A 129 -15.35 -17.81 5.61
C GLY A 129 -15.65 -19.22 6.13
N GLU A 130 -15.81 -19.40 7.45
CA GLU A 130 -16.39 -20.63 8.03
C GLU A 130 -17.91 -20.46 8.20
N ARG A 131 -18.58 -21.27 9.04
CA ARG A 131 -20.04 -21.19 9.22
C ARG A 131 -20.42 -21.54 10.65
N ASP A 132 -20.20 -20.58 11.54
CA ASP A 132 -20.42 -20.67 12.98
C ASP A 132 -21.90 -20.56 13.37
N CYS A 133 -22.76 -20.02 12.49
CA CYS A 133 -24.20 -20.06 12.68
C CYS A 133 -24.90 -21.20 11.94
N GLU A 134 -25.81 -21.89 12.62
CA GLU A 134 -26.54 -23.07 12.11
C GLU A 134 -27.38 -22.77 10.84
N ASN A 135 -27.76 -21.50 10.64
CA ASN A 135 -28.45 -21.01 9.45
C ASN A 135 -27.53 -20.35 8.41
N GLY A 136 -26.24 -20.13 8.72
CA GLY A 136 -25.28 -19.42 7.87
C GLY A 136 -25.45 -17.90 7.83
N ALA A 137 -26.24 -17.29 8.71
CA ALA A 137 -26.54 -15.85 8.69
C ALA A 137 -25.31 -14.94 8.94
N ASP A 138 -24.25 -15.51 9.51
CA ASP A 138 -22.90 -14.97 9.66
C ASP A 138 -22.17 -14.74 8.32
N GLU A 139 -22.43 -15.59 7.32
CA GLU A 139 -21.94 -15.45 5.93
C GLU A 139 -22.99 -14.86 4.97
N ASP A 140 -24.30 -14.96 5.30
CA ASP A 140 -25.41 -14.60 4.40
C ASP A 140 -25.70 -13.08 4.34
N ASP A 141 -25.23 -12.29 5.32
CA ASP A 141 -25.40 -10.81 5.34
C ASP A 141 -24.41 -10.08 4.43
N TYR A 142 -24.64 -10.23 3.13
CA TYR A 142 -23.96 -9.53 2.03
C TYR A 142 -22.43 -9.51 2.16
N ALA A 143 -21.85 -10.72 2.07
CA ALA A 143 -20.42 -10.94 1.90
C ALA A 143 -19.78 -9.94 0.90
N ARG A 144 -18.47 -9.68 1.06
CA ARG A 144 -17.66 -8.85 0.14
C ARG A 144 -17.61 -9.47 -1.27
N ALA A 145 -18.69 -9.33 -2.03
CA ALA A 145 -18.59 -9.07 -3.46
C ALA A 145 -17.77 -7.79 -3.62
N CYS A 146 -16.82 -7.80 -4.55
CA CYS A 146 -16.03 -6.62 -4.83
C CYS A 146 -16.96 -5.48 -5.28
N PRO A 147 -16.59 -4.19 -5.07
CA PRO A 147 -17.26 -3.05 -5.66
C PRO A 147 -17.59 -3.30 -7.14
N ALA A 148 -18.67 -2.72 -7.67
CA ALA A 148 -19.14 -3.01 -9.04
C ALA A 148 -18.17 -2.61 -10.18
N GLU A 149 -17.00 -2.09 -9.83
CA GLU A 149 -15.89 -1.68 -10.71
C GLU A 149 -14.60 -2.54 -10.46
N GLU A 150 -14.72 -3.60 -9.65
CA GLU A 150 -13.65 -4.54 -9.26
C GLU A 150 -14.07 -6.01 -9.52
N PHE A 151 -13.12 -6.84 -9.93
CA PHE A 151 -13.26 -8.28 -10.21
C PHE A 151 -12.96 -9.13 -8.98
N GLN A 152 -13.60 -10.29 -8.84
CA GLN A 152 -13.41 -11.21 -7.72
C GLN A 152 -12.70 -12.51 -8.15
N CYS A 153 -11.47 -12.68 -7.68
CA CYS A 153 -10.68 -13.90 -7.81
C CYS A 153 -11.35 -15.11 -7.12
N ARG A 154 -10.97 -16.33 -7.49
CA ARG A 154 -11.51 -17.57 -6.87
C ARG A 154 -11.09 -17.73 -5.41
N ASN A 155 -9.91 -17.22 -5.05
CA ASN A 155 -9.45 -17.02 -3.68
C ASN A 155 -10.17 -15.89 -2.90
N ARG A 156 -11.26 -15.32 -3.45
CA ARG A 156 -12.09 -14.20 -2.94
C ARG A 156 -11.40 -12.83 -2.88
N ARG A 157 -10.15 -12.67 -3.35
CA ARG A 157 -9.46 -11.35 -3.48
C ARG A 157 -10.16 -10.47 -4.52
N CYS A 158 -10.07 -9.15 -4.34
CA CYS A 158 -10.55 -8.16 -5.29
C CYS A 158 -9.39 -7.57 -6.11
N LEU A 159 -9.63 -7.37 -7.40
CA LEU A 159 -8.72 -6.68 -8.35
C LEU A 159 -9.50 -5.58 -9.07
N ALA A 160 -8.82 -4.55 -9.58
CA ALA A 160 -9.45 -3.60 -10.50
C ALA A 160 -9.84 -4.33 -11.81
N LEU A 161 -10.92 -3.90 -12.48
CA LEU A 161 -11.36 -4.49 -13.77
C LEU A 161 -10.34 -4.34 -14.93
N ALA A 162 -9.25 -3.59 -14.73
CA ALA A 162 -8.12 -3.54 -15.66
C ALA A 162 -7.20 -4.77 -15.54
N TYR A 163 -7.07 -5.31 -14.33
CA TYR A 163 -6.22 -6.46 -13.95
C TYR A 163 -6.97 -7.77 -14.14
N VAL A 164 -7.50 -7.98 -15.36
CA VAL A 164 -8.31 -9.12 -15.75
C VAL A 164 -8.14 -9.36 -17.25
N CYS A 165 -7.60 -10.51 -17.64
CA CYS A 165 -7.34 -10.88 -19.03
C CYS A 165 -6.32 -10.00 -19.74
N ASP A 166 -5.28 -9.58 -19.03
CA ASP A 166 -4.17 -8.78 -19.54
C ASP A 166 -2.82 -9.54 -19.60
N GLY A 167 -2.77 -10.80 -19.13
CA GLY A 167 -1.65 -11.73 -19.32
C GLY A 167 -0.89 -12.15 -18.05
N ASP A 168 -1.09 -11.48 -16.90
CA ASP A 168 -0.43 -11.80 -15.63
C ASP A 168 -1.37 -12.52 -14.64
N ASP A 169 -0.82 -13.36 -13.74
CA ASP A 169 -1.56 -13.92 -12.60
C ASP A 169 -1.63 -12.91 -11.43
N ASP A 170 -2.37 -11.82 -11.65
CA ASP A 170 -2.55 -10.76 -10.66
C ASP A 170 -3.28 -11.26 -9.41
N CYS A 171 -4.17 -12.25 -9.55
CA CYS A 171 -4.90 -12.95 -8.49
C CYS A 171 -3.99 -13.79 -7.58
N GLY A 172 -2.92 -14.38 -8.13
CA GLY A 172 -2.09 -15.41 -7.50
C GLY A 172 -2.75 -16.80 -7.46
N ASP A 173 -3.73 -17.06 -8.33
CA ASP A 173 -4.41 -18.36 -8.51
C ASP A 173 -4.99 -18.62 -9.92
N GLY A 174 -4.66 -17.76 -10.90
CA GLY A 174 -5.09 -17.86 -12.30
C GLY A 174 -6.61 -17.82 -12.47
N SER A 175 -7.27 -16.83 -11.89
CA SER A 175 -8.74 -16.70 -11.90
C SER A 175 -9.27 -15.56 -12.76
N ASP A 176 -8.54 -14.46 -12.76
CA ASP A 176 -8.43 -13.47 -13.84
C ASP A 176 -8.26 -14.17 -15.20
N GLU A 177 -7.10 -14.79 -15.42
CA GLU A 177 -6.73 -15.35 -16.73
C GLU A 177 -7.49 -16.65 -17.06
N GLY A 178 -8.02 -17.31 -16.02
CA GLY A 178 -8.65 -18.63 -16.14
C GLY A 178 -10.01 -18.67 -16.86
N LYS A 179 -10.62 -17.52 -17.18
CA LYS A 179 -11.94 -17.44 -17.84
C LYS A 179 -12.09 -16.31 -18.87
N CYS A 180 -10.99 -15.86 -19.45
CA CYS A 180 -11.03 -14.90 -20.54
C CYS A 180 -11.88 -15.39 -21.70
N ALA A 181 -12.79 -14.53 -22.17
CA ALA A 181 -13.30 -14.68 -23.53
C ALA A 181 -12.07 -14.60 -24.46
N PRO A 182 -11.86 -15.55 -25.39
CA PRO A 182 -10.69 -15.52 -26.26
C PRO A 182 -10.69 -14.18 -26.99
N PRO A 183 -9.57 -13.42 -27.00
CA PRO A 183 -9.57 -12.05 -27.46
C PRO A 183 -10.15 -11.99 -28.86
N THR A 184 -11.30 -11.31 -28.98
CA THR A 184 -11.84 -10.96 -30.28
C THR A 184 -11.00 -9.82 -30.78
N CYS A 185 -9.87 -10.17 -31.42
CA CYS A 185 -8.99 -9.24 -32.11
C CYS A 185 -9.84 -8.24 -32.90
N SER A 186 -9.39 -6.99 -32.95
CA SER A 186 -10.03 -5.93 -33.72
C SER A 186 -10.30 -6.41 -35.16
N PRO A 187 -11.35 -5.94 -35.86
CA PRO A 187 -11.63 -6.33 -37.25
C PRO A 187 -10.55 -5.89 -38.28
N HIS A 188 -9.36 -5.49 -37.81
CA HIS A 188 -8.15 -5.14 -38.56
C HIS A 188 -6.89 -5.87 -38.02
N GLU A 189 -7.07 -6.92 -37.23
CA GLU A 189 -6.02 -7.78 -36.65
C GLU A 189 -6.19 -9.23 -37.12
N PHE A 190 -5.08 -9.92 -37.39
CA PHE A 190 -5.04 -11.35 -37.66
C PHE A 190 -4.85 -12.13 -36.36
N ARG A 191 -5.60 -13.21 -36.19
CA ARG A 191 -5.48 -14.07 -35.01
C ARG A 191 -4.53 -15.24 -35.26
N CYS A 192 -3.39 -15.19 -34.56
CA CYS A 192 -2.42 -16.27 -34.48
C CYS A 192 -3.06 -17.55 -33.92
N ASN A 193 -2.52 -18.69 -34.31
CA ASN A 193 -2.93 -20.00 -33.82
C ASN A 193 -2.42 -20.25 -32.38
N SER A 194 -1.42 -19.49 -31.92
CA SER A 194 -1.02 -19.27 -30.51
C SER A 194 -2.11 -18.61 -29.65
N SER A 195 -3.12 -17.98 -30.28
CA SER A 195 -4.15 -17.08 -29.71
C SER A 195 -3.78 -15.60 -29.57
N GLU A 196 -2.58 -15.19 -29.94
CA GLU A 196 -2.21 -13.78 -30.07
C GLU A 196 -2.98 -13.06 -31.20
N CYS A 197 -3.00 -11.72 -31.15
CA CYS A 197 -3.54 -10.85 -32.19
C CYS A 197 -2.41 -9.98 -32.75
N VAL A 198 -2.02 -10.18 -34.01
CA VAL A 198 -1.07 -9.30 -34.74
C VAL A 198 -1.85 -8.37 -35.68
N PRO A 199 -1.32 -7.18 -36.05
CA PRO A 199 -1.97 -6.32 -37.05
C PRO A 199 -2.20 -7.08 -38.35
N GLN A 200 -3.37 -6.98 -38.99
CA GLN A 200 -3.66 -7.77 -40.20
C GLN A 200 -2.73 -7.50 -41.41
N PRO A 201 -2.03 -6.35 -41.54
CA PRO A 201 -0.97 -6.21 -42.54
C PRO A 201 0.25 -7.12 -42.29
N TRP A 202 0.48 -7.53 -41.04
CA TRP A 202 1.56 -8.42 -40.57
C TRP A 202 1.08 -9.88 -40.61
N SER A 203 0.50 -10.28 -41.74
CA SER A 203 0.12 -11.66 -42.00
C SER A 203 0.23 -11.94 -43.49
N CYS A 204 1.06 -12.93 -43.84
CA CYS A 204 1.46 -13.23 -45.21
C CYS A 204 2.30 -12.11 -45.87
N ASP A 205 3.13 -11.41 -45.10
CA ASP A 205 4.10 -10.41 -45.60
C ASP A 205 5.54 -10.96 -45.66
N GLY A 206 5.85 -12.01 -44.90
CA GLY A 206 7.07 -12.81 -44.99
C GLY A 206 7.91 -12.92 -43.71
N ASP A 207 7.59 -12.14 -42.67
CA ASP A 207 8.26 -12.19 -41.36
C ASP A 207 7.33 -12.84 -40.30
N PRO A 208 7.84 -13.72 -39.40
CA PRO A 208 7.01 -14.40 -38.41
C PRO A 208 6.86 -13.58 -37.13
N ASP A 209 5.74 -12.87 -36.98
CA ASP A 209 5.39 -12.03 -35.83
C ASP A 209 4.54 -12.77 -34.77
N CYS A 210 3.75 -13.77 -35.17
CA CYS A 210 3.09 -14.72 -34.27
C CYS A 210 4.14 -15.60 -33.56
N SER A 211 3.98 -15.90 -32.26
CA SER A 211 4.95 -16.73 -31.52
C SER A 211 5.07 -18.18 -32.00
N ASP A 212 4.10 -18.65 -32.80
CA ASP A 212 4.11 -19.95 -33.49
C ASP A 212 4.31 -19.84 -35.02
N GLY A 213 4.55 -18.64 -35.55
CA GLY A 213 4.73 -18.35 -36.98
C GLY A 213 3.52 -18.71 -37.85
N SER A 214 2.31 -18.72 -37.28
CA SER A 214 1.08 -19.15 -37.96
C SER A 214 0.37 -18.10 -38.80
N ASP A 215 0.84 -16.86 -38.73
CA ASP A 215 0.69 -15.82 -39.74
C ASP A 215 1.22 -16.27 -41.11
N GLU A 216 2.45 -16.78 -41.16
CA GLU A 216 3.17 -17.12 -42.40
C GLU A 216 2.92 -18.56 -42.91
N TRP A 217 1.96 -19.30 -42.34
CA TRP A 217 1.70 -20.68 -42.76
C TRP A 217 1.11 -20.73 -44.18
N PRO A 218 1.73 -21.47 -45.15
CA PRO A 218 1.28 -21.50 -46.54
C PRO A 218 -0.17 -21.96 -46.76
N GLU A 219 -0.72 -22.75 -45.83
CA GLU A 219 -2.11 -23.21 -45.84
C GLU A 219 -3.12 -22.12 -45.47
N ARG A 220 -2.70 -21.09 -44.69
CA ARG A 220 -3.49 -19.88 -44.42
C ARG A 220 -3.24 -18.80 -45.48
N CYS A 221 -1.99 -18.61 -45.90
CA CYS A 221 -1.59 -17.59 -46.88
C CYS A 221 -1.92 -17.88 -48.36
N GLY A 222 -2.65 -18.96 -48.65
CA GLY A 222 -3.19 -19.21 -49.99
C GLY A 222 -2.13 -19.50 -51.07
N GLY A 223 -0.91 -19.90 -50.69
CA GLY A 223 0.09 -20.48 -51.60
C GLY A 223 0.57 -19.59 -52.77
N ALA A 224 0.76 -18.28 -52.55
CA ALA A 224 1.15 -17.34 -53.61
C ALA A 224 2.66 -17.02 -53.66
N THR A 225 3.45 -17.84 -54.37
CA THR A 225 4.87 -17.55 -54.59
C THR A 225 5.09 -16.37 -55.53
N GLY A 226 5.49 -15.21 -54.99
CA GLY A 226 6.21 -14.16 -55.71
C GLY A 226 5.39 -13.23 -56.61
N GLY A 227 4.98 -12.09 -56.05
CA GLY A 227 4.98 -10.80 -56.75
C GLY A 227 4.11 -10.62 -58.01
N THR A 228 2.81 -10.37 -57.86
CA THR A 228 2.09 -9.30 -58.59
C THR A 228 0.71 -9.04 -57.97
N ARG A 229 0.27 -7.77 -57.93
CA ARG A 229 -0.98 -7.31 -57.28
C ARG A 229 -2.12 -7.09 -58.29
N PRO A 230 -3.22 -7.85 -58.20
CA PRO A 230 -4.54 -7.44 -58.72
C PRO A 230 -5.63 -7.62 -57.62
N PRO A 231 -6.92 -7.27 -57.86
CA PRO A 231 -7.45 -5.96 -57.49
C PRO A 231 -8.54 -6.00 -56.39
N ALA A 232 -8.73 -4.87 -55.69
CA ALA A 232 -9.72 -4.76 -54.61
C ALA A 232 -11.19 -4.67 -55.12
N PRO A 233 -12.17 -5.26 -54.41
CA PRO A 233 -13.61 -5.09 -54.68
C PRO A 233 -14.13 -3.69 -54.26
N PRO A 234 -15.32 -3.25 -54.73
CA PRO A 234 -15.70 -1.84 -54.71
C PRO A 234 -16.11 -1.29 -53.34
N ALA A 235 -15.52 -0.16 -52.96
CA ALA A 235 -15.77 0.52 -51.69
C ALA A 235 -17.19 1.15 -51.59
N ARG A 236 -17.83 0.97 -50.44
CA ARG A 236 -18.90 1.88 -49.97
C ARG A 236 -18.26 3.13 -49.37
N ARG A 237 -18.82 4.31 -49.66
CA ARG A 237 -18.25 5.59 -49.22
C ARG A 237 -18.39 5.79 -47.70
N LEU A 238 -17.27 5.69 -47.00
CA LEU A 238 -17.04 6.21 -45.65
C LEU A 238 -16.13 7.46 -45.76
N PRO A 239 -16.12 8.36 -44.77
CA PRO A 239 -15.10 9.42 -44.68
C PRO A 239 -13.73 8.81 -44.33
N CYS A 240 -12.65 9.45 -44.79
CA CYS A 240 -11.27 9.04 -44.50
C CYS A 240 -10.94 9.12 -43.00
N SER A 241 -9.98 8.33 -42.55
CA SER A 241 -9.50 8.32 -41.17
C SER A 241 -8.63 9.56 -40.83
N ALA A 242 -8.33 9.75 -39.55
CA ALA A 242 -7.53 10.88 -39.06
C ALA A 242 -6.06 10.88 -39.53
N SER A 243 -5.60 9.77 -40.12
CA SER A 243 -4.25 9.58 -40.70
C SER A 243 -4.25 9.58 -42.24
N GLU A 244 -5.35 10.01 -42.86
CA GLU A 244 -5.54 10.04 -44.32
C GLU A 244 -5.97 11.42 -44.81
N PHE A 245 -5.34 11.88 -45.91
CA PHE A 245 -5.78 13.06 -46.64
C PHE A 245 -6.83 12.67 -47.69
N ARG A 246 -7.82 13.55 -47.91
CA ARG A 246 -8.92 13.30 -48.84
C ARG A 246 -8.75 14.11 -50.13
N CYS A 247 -8.48 13.42 -51.23
CA CYS A 247 -8.42 14.00 -52.56
C CYS A 247 -9.75 14.67 -52.95
N SER A 248 -9.73 15.73 -53.77
CA SER A 248 -10.97 16.35 -54.27
C SER A 248 -11.77 15.42 -55.20
N SER A 249 -11.10 14.47 -55.86
CA SER A 249 -11.71 13.33 -56.57
C SER A 249 -12.52 12.40 -55.65
N GLY A 250 -12.31 12.46 -54.34
CA GLY A 250 -13.06 11.74 -53.31
C GLY A 250 -12.41 10.47 -52.79
N GLU A 251 -11.22 10.12 -53.28
CA GLU A 251 -10.37 9.05 -52.73
C GLU A 251 -9.69 9.50 -51.41
N CYS A 252 -9.13 8.53 -50.66
CA CYS A 252 -8.30 8.76 -49.48
C CYS A 252 -6.86 8.30 -49.78
N VAL A 253 -5.87 9.13 -49.49
CA VAL A 253 -4.43 8.81 -49.51
C VAL A 253 -3.87 8.98 -48.09
N ARG A 254 -2.68 8.45 -47.77
CA ARG A 254 -2.09 8.67 -46.44
C ARG A 254 -1.78 10.15 -46.23
N LEU A 255 -1.84 10.64 -45.00
CA LEU A 255 -1.42 12.02 -44.68
C LEU A 255 0.08 12.27 -44.91
N SER A 256 0.88 11.22 -45.07
CA SER A 256 2.27 11.27 -45.55
C SER A 256 2.40 11.45 -47.05
N TRP A 257 1.40 11.01 -47.84
CA TRP A 257 1.31 11.16 -49.30
C TRP A 257 0.53 12.43 -49.63
N ARG A 258 0.98 13.53 -49.02
CA ARG A 258 0.48 14.86 -49.26
C ARG A 258 1.67 15.80 -49.13
N CYS A 259 2.10 16.37 -50.24
CA CYS A 259 3.29 17.21 -50.31
C CYS A 259 4.60 16.41 -50.13
N ASP A 260 4.66 15.18 -50.67
CA ASP A 260 5.90 14.42 -50.80
C ASP A 260 6.51 14.47 -52.23
N GLY A 261 5.78 15.06 -53.18
CA GLY A 261 6.23 15.35 -54.54
C GLY A 261 5.70 14.40 -55.61
N ASP A 262 5.07 13.28 -55.23
CA ASP A 262 4.49 12.31 -56.15
C ASP A 262 2.94 12.40 -56.17
N PRO A 263 2.28 12.39 -57.36
CA PRO A 263 0.85 12.58 -57.47
C PRO A 263 0.04 11.27 -57.28
N ASP A 264 -0.20 10.89 -56.02
CA ASP A 264 -0.98 9.70 -55.63
C ASP A 264 -2.51 9.91 -55.75
N CYS A 265 -3.01 11.12 -55.52
CA CYS A 265 -4.37 11.51 -55.86
C CYS A 265 -4.53 11.56 -57.40
N LYS A 266 -5.56 10.87 -57.89
CA LYS A 266 -5.91 10.80 -59.33
C LYS A 266 -6.13 12.17 -60.01
N ASP A 267 -6.41 13.19 -59.20
CA ASP A 267 -6.65 14.59 -59.57
C ASP A 267 -5.55 15.56 -59.09
N LYS A 268 -4.45 15.05 -58.49
CA LYS A 268 -3.33 15.82 -57.92
C LYS A 268 -3.72 16.82 -56.81
N SER A 269 -4.75 16.49 -56.02
CA SER A 269 -5.22 17.33 -54.90
C SER A 269 -4.35 17.23 -53.63
N ASP A 270 -3.51 16.22 -53.55
CA ASP A 270 -2.45 15.99 -52.56
C ASP A 270 -1.32 17.02 -52.72
N GLU A 271 -0.80 17.13 -53.94
CA GLU A 271 0.25 18.05 -54.37
C GLU A 271 -0.29 19.46 -54.71
N ALA A 272 -1.54 19.75 -54.33
CA ALA A 272 -2.18 21.04 -54.47
C ALA A 272 -2.25 21.77 -53.12
N ASP A 273 -1.86 23.05 -53.12
CA ASP A 273 -1.85 23.94 -51.96
C ASP A 273 -1.04 23.37 -50.77
N CYS A 274 0.19 22.99 -51.08
CA CYS A 274 1.16 22.41 -50.15
C CYS A 274 1.86 23.46 -49.30
N PRO A 275 2.05 23.22 -47.98
CA PRO A 275 3.00 23.98 -47.18
C PRO A 275 4.39 23.83 -47.81
N VAL A 276 5.14 24.93 -47.93
CA VAL A 276 6.51 24.90 -48.46
C VAL A 276 7.36 23.98 -47.58
N LEU A 277 7.81 22.86 -48.15
CA LEU A 277 8.69 21.90 -47.49
C LEU A 277 9.96 22.60 -47.01
N THR A 278 10.19 22.64 -45.70
CA THR A 278 11.53 22.94 -45.17
C THR A 278 12.44 21.76 -45.41
N CYS A 279 13.62 22.01 -45.97
CA CYS A 279 14.60 20.98 -46.33
C CYS A 279 15.08 20.14 -45.12
N ARG A 280 15.77 19.03 -45.39
CA ARG A 280 16.28 18.13 -44.34
C ARG A 280 17.29 18.84 -43.41
N PRO A 281 17.55 18.35 -42.19
CA PRO A 281 18.45 19.01 -41.23
C PRO A 281 19.90 19.21 -41.72
N ASP A 282 20.31 18.44 -42.73
CA ASP A 282 21.59 18.45 -43.45
C ASP A 282 21.56 19.22 -44.78
N GLU A 283 20.41 19.79 -45.16
CA GLU A 283 20.18 20.51 -46.41
C GLU A 283 19.77 21.98 -46.15
N PHE A 284 20.36 22.91 -46.92
CA PHE A 284 19.95 24.31 -46.93
C PHE A 284 18.83 24.55 -47.95
N GLN A 285 17.87 25.40 -47.58
CA GLN A 285 16.78 25.83 -48.45
C GLN A 285 17.09 27.16 -49.14
N CYS A 286 17.17 27.11 -50.48
CA CYS A 286 17.20 28.29 -51.34
C CYS A 286 15.93 29.14 -51.17
N GLY A 287 15.99 30.44 -51.47
CA GLY A 287 14.84 31.36 -51.35
C GLY A 287 13.70 31.04 -52.33
N ASP A 288 14.02 30.40 -53.46
CA ASP A 288 13.06 29.80 -54.41
C ASP A 288 12.51 28.43 -53.95
N GLY A 289 12.83 27.99 -52.73
CA GLY A 289 12.32 26.77 -52.09
C GLY A 289 13.10 25.49 -52.38
N SER A 290 14.07 25.50 -53.30
CA SER A 290 14.91 24.34 -53.64
C SER A 290 15.83 23.91 -52.47
N CYS A 291 16.17 22.63 -52.38
CA CYS A 291 17.10 22.11 -51.36
C CYS A 291 18.49 21.81 -51.96
N ILE A 292 19.56 22.24 -51.28
CA ILE A 292 20.95 21.88 -51.57
C ILE A 292 21.61 21.30 -50.31
N HIS A 293 22.57 20.38 -50.46
CA HIS A 293 23.32 19.84 -49.31
C HIS A 293 24.07 20.96 -48.58
N GLY A 294 24.00 21.03 -47.24
CA GLY A 294 24.43 22.19 -46.45
C GLY A 294 25.93 22.55 -46.55
N THR A 295 26.76 21.68 -47.11
CA THR A 295 28.17 21.99 -47.43
C THR A 295 28.36 22.85 -48.69
N LYS A 296 27.30 23.09 -49.47
CA LYS A 296 27.25 23.94 -50.68
C LYS A 296 26.72 25.35 -50.39
N GLN A 297 26.56 25.70 -49.11
CA GLN A 297 26.18 27.03 -48.67
C GLN A 297 27.45 27.84 -48.35
N CYS A 298 27.55 29.07 -48.87
CA CYS A 298 28.75 29.91 -48.77
C CYS A 298 30.07 29.28 -49.33
N ASP A 299 29.99 28.37 -50.31
CA ASP A 299 31.17 27.70 -50.88
C ASP A 299 31.80 28.44 -52.09
N LYS A 300 31.17 29.55 -52.52
CA LYS A 300 31.51 30.41 -53.69
C LYS A 300 31.14 29.83 -55.06
N ALA A 301 30.40 28.73 -55.11
CA ALA A 301 29.68 28.30 -56.30
C ALA A 301 28.36 29.08 -56.45
N HIS A 302 27.49 28.62 -57.35
CA HIS A 302 26.12 29.11 -57.52
C HIS A 302 25.26 27.87 -57.76
N ASP A 303 24.87 27.24 -56.64
CA ASP A 303 24.16 25.96 -56.54
C ASP A 303 22.66 26.15 -56.26
N CYS A 304 22.27 27.21 -55.52
CA CYS A 304 20.88 27.65 -55.43
C CYS A 304 20.49 28.50 -56.66
N PRO A 305 19.42 28.18 -57.42
CA PRO A 305 19.07 28.90 -58.66
C PRO A 305 19.00 30.43 -58.55
N ASP A 306 18.61 30.93 -57.38
CA ASP A 306 18.37 32.34 -57.04
C ASP A 306 19.56 33.08 -56.39
N ARG A 307 20.67 32.37 -56.08
CA ARG A 307 21.84 32.83 -55.29
C ARG A 307 21.60 32.98 -53.78
N SER A 308 20.58 32.33 -53.21
CA SER A 308 20.34 32.35 -51.76
C SER A 308 21.34 31.54 -50.95
N ASP A 309 22.12 30.67 -51.59
CA ASP A 309 23.29 29.96 -51.06
C ASP A 309 24.44 30.90 -50.68
N GLU A 310 24.64 31.98 -51.44
CA GLU A 310 25.65 33.01 -51.23
C GLU A 310 25.06 34.30 -50.60
N ALA A 311 23.73 34.40 -50.47
CA ALA A 311 23.05 35.60 -49.98
C ALA A 311 23.19 35.77 -48.45
N GLY A 312 24.05 36.69 -48.04
CA GLY A 312 24.32 36.98 -46.63
C GLY A 312 25.58 36.33 -46.08
N CYS A 313 26.30 35.55 -46.88
CA CYS A 313 27.64 35.06 -46.57
C CYS A 313 28.62 36.23 -46.43
N VAL A 314 28.94 36.65 -45.19
CA VAL A 314 29.82 37.80 -44.92
C VAL A 314 31.30 37.38 -45.08
N ASN A 315 31.71 37.18 -46.34
CA ASN A 315 33.08 36.94 -46.85
C ASN A 315 34.20 36.81 -45.79
N GLY A 316 34.28 35.64 -45.15
CA GLY A 316 35.41 35.27 -44.26
C GLY A 316 35.57 36.13 -43.00
N LEU A 317 34.53 36.84 -42.58
CA LEU A 317 34.56 37.74 -41.43
C LEU A 317 34.31 36.98 -40.12
N ASN A 318 35.31 36.20 -39.71
CA ASN A 318 35.30 35.39 -38.49
C ASN A 318 34.98 36.25 -37.25
N GLU A 319 33.76 36.18 -36.73
CA GLU A 319 33.36 37.03 -35.60
C GLU A 319 34.03 36.61 -34.28
N CYS A 320 34.54 35.39 -34.20
CA CYS A 320 35.34 34.94 -33.06
C CYS A 320 36.66 35.73 -32.90
N GLN A 321 37.21 36.31 -33.96
CA GLN A 321 38.33 37.26 -33.87
C GLN A 321 37.90 38.64 -33.34
N ILE A 322 36.61 38.97 -33.36
CA ILE A 322 36.05 40.25 -32.92
C ILE A 322 35.43 40.07 -31.53
N ASN A 323 36.23 40.30 -30.49
CA ASN A 323 35.81 40.17 -29.08
C ASN A 323 35.20 38.79 -28.76
N ASN A 324 35.76 37.71 -29.34
CA ASN A 324 35.29 36.33 -29.18
C ASN A 324 33.83 36.12 -29.61
N GLY A 325 33.30 36.90 -30.57
CA GLY A 325 31.86 36.92 -30.91
C GLY A 325 30.95 37.42 -29.75
N GLY A 326 31.53 37.98 -28.69
CA GLY A 326 30.86 38.19 -27.41
C GLY A 326 30.57 36.90 -26.64
N CYS A 327 31.14 35.76 -27.05
CA CYS A 327 31.12 34.51 -26.30
C CYS A 327 32.01 34.61 -25.06
N SER A 328 31.55 34.03 -23.95
CA SER A 328 32.28 34.06 -22.67
C SER A 328 33.49 33.13 -22.60
N HIS A 329 33.48 32.03 -23.35
CA HIS A 329 34.53 31.01 -23.33
C HIS A 329 34.94 30.61 -24.76
N ILE A 330 34.28 29.61 -25.36
CA ILE A 330 34.60 29.12 -26.70
C ILE A 330 33.69 29.80 -27.71
N CYS A 331 34.26 30.24 -28.83
CA CYS A 331 33.54 30.69 -30.01
C CYS A 331 33.93 29.78 -31.17
N GLN A 332 32.94 29.16 -31.83
CA GLN A 332 33.14 28.37 -33.04
C GLN A 332 32.56 29.12 -34.24
N ASP A 333 33.45 29.44 -35.16
CA ASP A 333 33.15 30.03 -36.47
C ASP A 333 32.36 29.01 -37.33
N ARG A 334 31.35 29.47 -38.06
CA ARG A 334 30.56 28.67 -39.00
C ARG A 334 30.53 29.37 -40.37
N PRO A 335 30.13 28.68 -41.46
CA PRO A 335 30.01 29.31 -42.79
C PRO A 335 29.04 30.51 -42.82
N ILE A 336 28.03 30.52 -41.92
CA ILE A 336 27.16 31.66 -41.65
C ILE A 336 27.21 31.97 -40.15
N GLY A 337 27.88 33.07 -39.81
CA GLY A 337 28.06 33.55 -38.43
C GLY A 337 28.82 32.57 -37.55
N TYR A 338 28.53 32.61 -36.25
CA TYR A 338 29.27 31.88 -35.22
C TYR A 338 28.32 31.35 -34.14
N GLU A 339 28.77 30.33 -33.42
CA GLU A 339 28.13 29.86 -32.20
C GLU A 339 29.08 29.98 -31.00
N CYS A 340 28.50 30.17 -29.82
CA CYS A 340 29.24 30.09 -28.57
C CYS A 340 29.12 28.68 -28.00
N GLN A 341 30.24 28.12 -27.53
CA GLN A 341 30.29 26.82 -26.86
C GLN A 341 30.91 26.98 -25.47
N CYS A 342 30.67 25.99 -24.61
CA CYS A 342 31.17 25.96 -23.24
C CYS A 342 32.11 24.77 -23.04
N PRO A 343 33.16 24.92 -22.20
CA PRO A 343 33.98 23.78 -21.79
C PRO A 343 33.16 22.77 -20.97
N LYS A 344 33.67 21.54 -20.82
CA LYS A 344 33.05 20.53 -19.95
C LYS A 344 32.84 21.07 -18.53
N GLY A 345 31.71 20.75 -17.90
CA GLY A 345 31.27 21.31 -16.61
C GLY A 345 30.52 22.64 -16.72
N TYR A 346 30.30 23.15 -17.95
CA TYR A 346 29.61 24.42 -18.18
C TYR A 346 28.52 24.30 -19.26
N LYS A 347 27.40 25.00 -19.08
CA LYS A 347 26.25 25.05 -19.99
C LYS A 347 25.99 26.48 -20.46
N LEU A 348 25.48 26.65 -21.67
CA LEU A 348 25.05 27.98 -22.13
C LEU A 348 23.81 28.45 -21.37
N LEU A 349 23.82 29.73 -20.98
CA LEU A 349 22.67 30.46 -20.45
C LEU A 349 22.04 31.31 -21.57
N ASP A 350 22.71 32.38 -21.99
CA ASP A 350 22.13 33.42 -22.85
C ASP A 350 22.64 33.37 -24.30
N LYS A 351 22.81 32.15 -24.85
CA LYS A 351 23.49 31.87 -26.15
C LYS A 351 24.93 32.42 -26.30
N ARG A 352 25.52 32.99 -25.24
CA ARG A 352 26.88 33.56 -25.22
C ARG A 352 27.63 33.33 -23.90
N THR A 353 26.90 33.41 -22.79
CA THR A 353 27.36 33.20 -21.42
C THR A 353 27.34 31.71 -21.07
N CYS A 354 28.44 31.22 -20.52
CA CYS A 354 28.53 29.89 -19.93
C CYS A 354 28.31 29.98 -18.42
N GLY A 355 27.23 29.37 -17.96
CA GLY A 355 26.99 29.09 -16.54
C GLY A 355 27.64 27.77 -16.15
N ASP A 356 27.88 27.64 -14.85
CA ASP A 356 28.23 26.39 -14.19
C ASP A 356 27.15 25.32 -14.43
N ILE A 357 27.53 24.06 -14.62
CA ILE A 357 26.59 22.94 -14.45
C ILE A 357 26.65 22.56 -12.98
N ASP A 358 25.54 22.71 -12.25
CA ASP A 358 25.44 22.08 -10.94
C ASP A 358 25.12 20.59 -11.14
N GLU A 359 26.14 19.75 -11.15
CA GLU A 359 25.93 18.29 -11.27
C GLU A 359 25.20 17.72 -10.05
N CYS A 360 25.25 18.37 -8.88
CA CYS A 360 24.58 17.89 -7.67
C CYS A 360 23.05 18.12 -7.67
N GLU A 361 22.52 18.87 -8.64
CA GLU A 361 21.08 18.83 -8.95
C GLU A 361 20.65 17.46 -9.49
N ASN A 362 21.55 16.70 -10.13
CA ASN A 362 21.31 15.31 -10.52
C ASN A 362 21.61 14.35 -9.36
N PRO A 363 20.61 13.59 -8.86
CA PRO A 363 20.83 12.60 -7.80
C PRO A 363 21.84 11.48 -8.15
N ASP A 364 22.17 11.31 -9.43
CA ASP A 364 23.03 10.22 -9.91
C ASP A 364 24.49 10.65 -10.17
N ALA A 365 24.86 11.89 -9.82
CA ALA A 365 26.25 12.36 -9.91
C ALA A 365 27.19 11.65 -8.91
N CYS A 366 26.71 11.35 -7.70
CA CYS A 366 27.49 10.72 -6.63
C CYS A 366 26.68 9.66 -5.88
N SER A 367 27.34 8.61 -5.40
CA SER A 367 26.69 7.52 -4.64
C SER A 367 26.20 7.91 -3.24
N GLN A 368 26.73 9.02 -2.67
CA GLN A 368 26.39 9.55 -1.35
C GLN A 368 26.38 11.09 -1.32
N ILE A 369 27.49 11.75 -0.96
CA ILE A 369 27.57 13.21 -0.88
C ILE A 369 28.10 13.75 -2.21
N CYS A 370 27.47 14.81 -2.73
CA CYS A 370 27.93 15.56 -3.88
C CYS A 370 28.27 16.99 -3.45
N VAL A 371 29.43 17.50 -3.89
CA VAL A 371 29.86 18.89 -3.70
C VAL A 371 30.13 19.50 -5.07
N ASN A 372 29.27 20.43 -5.49
CA ASN A 372 29.45 21.17 -6.74
C ASN A 372 30.65 22.13 -6.59
N LEU A 373 31.53 22.15 -7.60
CA LEU A 373 32.65 23.08 -7.72
C LEU A 373 32.56 23.75 -9.10
N LYS A 374 33.25 24.89 -9.29
CA LYS A 374 33.07 25.66 -10.51
C LYS A 374 33.68 24.98 -11.75
N GLY A 375 32.86 24.23 -12.49
CA GLY A 375 33.23 23.47 -13.69
C GLY A 375 33.63 22.00 -13.49
N ASP A 376 33.43 21.44 -12.29
CA ASP A 376 33.66 20.03 -11.96
C ASP A 376 32.96 19.72 -10.63
N PHE A 377 32.75 18.45 -10.28
CA PHE A 377 32.12 18.09 -9.00
C PHE A 377 32.93 17.06 -8.23
N LYS A 378 32.79 17.06 -6.89
CA LYS A 378 33.47 16.12 -6.00
C LYS A 378 32.46 15.27 -5.25
N CYS A 379 32.63 13.94 -5.31
CA CYS A 379 31.92 13.02 -4.43
C CYS A 379 32.66 12.82 -3.11
N GLU A 380 31.90 12.75 -2.02
CA GLU A 380 32.39 12.42 -0.67
C GLU A 380 31.49 11.35 -0.02
N CYS A 381 31.96 10.73 1.06
CA CYS A 381 31.27 9.63 1.74
C CYS A 381 30.81 10.05 3.15
N HIS A 382 29.69 9.49 3.60
CA HIS A 382 29.22 9.63 4.97
C HIS A 382 30.11 8.84 5.95
N ALA A 383 30.06 9.20 7.24
CA ALA A 383 30.80 8.48 8.28
C ALA A 383 30.43 6.98 8.31
N GLY A 384 31.45 6.12 8.37
CA GLY A 384 31.32 4.67 8.24
C GLY A 384 31.44 4.14 6.80
N TYR A 385 31.65 5.01 5.81
CA TYR A 385 31.95 4.63 4.43
C TYR A 385 33.28 5.22 3.97
N GLU A 386 34.09 4.40 3.28
CA GLU A 386 35.32 4.83 2.61
C GLU A 386 35.12 4.88 1.08
N MET A 387 35.86 5.75 0.38
CA MET A 387 35.82 5.84 -1.07
C MET A 387 36.73 4.77 -1.68
N ASP A 388 36.17 3.79 -2.39
CA ASP A 388 36.98 2.80 -3.11
C ASP A 388 37.77 3.49 -4.25
N PRO A 389 39.11 3.41 -4.26
CA PRO A 389 39.94 4.03 -5.29
C PRO A 389 39.75 3.42 -6.69
N VAL A 390 39.14 2.24 -6.83
CA VAL A 390 38.87 1.60 -8.12
C VAL A 390 37.52 2.04 -8.70
N SER A 391 36.41 1.77 -8.01
CA SER A 391 35.06 2.10 -8.50
C SER A 391 34.64 3.55 -8.30
N LYS A 392 35.32 4.31 -7.43
CA LYS A 392 34.87 5.63 -6.94
C LYS A 392 33.47 5.61 -6.31
N THR A 393 33.09 4.48 -5.71
CA THR A 393 31.87 4.35 -4.90
C THR A 393 32.21 4.36 -3.41
N CYS A 394 31.27 4.83 -2.58
CA CYS A 394 31.41 4.79 -1.13
C CYS A 394 31.01 3.41 -0.59
N LYS A 395 31.99 2.66 -0.10
CA LYS A 395 31.86 1.29 0.42
C LYS A 395 31.92 1.26 1.95
N ALA A 396 31.16 0.36 2.57
CA ALA A 396 30.99 0.32 4.02
C ALA A 396 32.24 -0.22 4.74
N GLU A 397 32.63 0.43 5.84
CA GLU A 397 33.67 -0.07 6.74
C GLU A 397 33.11 -1.14 7.69
N GLY A 398 33.89 -2.20 7.97
CA GLY A 398 33.64 -3.12 9.08
C GLY A 398 33.18 -4.52 8.66
N LYS A 399 31.92 -4.87 8.97
CA LYS A 399 31.37 -6.23 8.79
C LYS A 399 30.86 -6.41 7.35
N SER A 400 30.99 -7.61 6.78
CA SER A 400 30.41 -7.87 5.46
C SER A 400 28.88 -7.77 5.52
N PRO A 401 28.25 -6.96 4.63
CA PRO A 401 26.80 -6.87 4.55
C PRO A 401 26.22 -8.16 3.96
N TYR A 402 25.01 -8.53 4.38
CA TYR A 402 24.31 -9.68 3.82
C TYR A 402 22.83 -9.39 3.60
N LEU A 403 22.27 -10.00 2.56
CA LEU A 403 20.83 -10.02 2.31
C LEU A 403 20.19 -11.11 3.18
N MET A 404 19.00 -10.88 3.70
CA MET A 404 18.13 -11.91 4.28
C MET A 404 16.74 -11.80 3.62
N PHE A 405 16.17 -12.93 3.21
CA PHE A 405 14.91 -12.96 2.47
C PHE A 405 14.05 -14.17 2.81
N THR A 406 12.74 -14.03 2.66
CA THR A 406 11.75 -15.11 2.81
C THR A 406 11.60 -15.90 1.51
N ASN A 407 11.50 -17.22 1.61
CA ASN A 407 11.20 -18.13 0.51
C ASN A 407 10.04 -19.07 0.90
N ARG A 408 8.94 -18.47 1.42
CA ARG A 408 7.66 -19.10 1.84
C ARG A 408 7.75 -20.16 2.94
N HIS A 409 8.49 -21.24 2.73
CA HIS A 409 8.69 -22.33 3.70
C HIS A 409 9.96 -22.19 4.54
N GLU A 410 10.77 -21.16 4.28
CA GLU A 410 12.07 -20.94 4.92
C GLU A 410 12.48 -19.45 4.86
N ILE A 411 13.52 -19.10 5.63
CA ILE A 411 14.23 -17.82 5.52
C ILE A 411 15.70 -18.13 5.23
N ARG A 412 16.29 -17.46 4.23
CA ARG A 412 17.69 -17.64 3.78
C ARG A 412 18.45 -16.31 3.85
N ARG A 413 19.78 -16.39 3.82
CA ARG A 413 20.68 -15.22 3.75
C ARG A 413 21.85 -15.44 2.77
N ILE A 414 22.37 -14.33 2.23
CA ILE A 414 23.50 -14.30 1.29
C ILE A 414 24.50 -13.22 1.70
N ASP A 415 25.74 -13.59 2.03
CA ASP A 415 26.84 -12.62 2.23
C ASP A 415 27.25 -11.99 0.89
N LEU A 416 27.15 -10.67 0.76
CA LEU A 416 27.35 -9.96 -0.51
C LEU A 416 28.82 -9.94 -0.97
N VAL A 417 29.77 -10.19 -0.06
CA VAL A 417 31.22 -10.17 -0.34
C VAL A 417 31.73 -11.60 -0.54
N LYS A 418 31.34 -12.53 0.33
CA LYS A 418 31.80 -13.93 0.31
C LYS A 418 30.96 -14.84 -0.59
N ARG A 419 29.74 -14.42 -0.94
CA ARG A 419 28.69 -15.26 -1.57
C ARG A 419 28.37 -16.53 -0.75
N ASP A 420 28.51 -16.44 0.57
CA ASP A 420 28.10 -17.49 1.50
C ASP A 420 26.57 -17.54 1.59
N TYR A 421 25.98 -18.67 1.22
CA TYR A 421 24.54 -18.86 1.04
C TYR A 421 24.03 -19.85 2.07
N THR A 422 23.23 -19.38 3.03
CA THR A 422 22.86 -20.18 4.21
C THR A 422 21.38 -20.06 4.57
N GLN A 423 20.80 -21.17 5.00
CA GLN A 423 19.44 -21.26 5.51
C GLN A 423 19.44 -20.81 6.99
N VAL A 424 18.55 -19.89 7.36
CA VAL A 424 18.46 -19.29 8.71
C VAL A 424 17.32 -19.93 9.50
N VAL A 425 16.14 -20.06 8.89
CA VAL A 425 14.97 -20.72 9.46
C VAL A 425 14.49 -21.78 8.47
N PRO A 426 14.56 -23.09 8.79
CA PRO A 426 14.40 -24.15 7.78
C PRO A 426 12.97 -24.63 7.56
N THR A 427 12.04 -24.35 8.48
CA THR A 427 10.69 -24.96 8.48
C THR A 427 9.61 -23.98 8.94
N LEU A 428 9.07 -23.22 8.00
CA LEU A 428 7.93 -22.29 8.15
C LEU A 428 6.75 -22.75 7.27
N LYS A 429 5.54 -22.20 7.48
CA LYS A 429 4.36 -22.59 6.69
C LYS A 429 4.10 -21.63 5.54
N ASN A 430 4.05 -20.33 5.80
CA ASN A 430 3.97 -19.32 4.75
C ASN A 430 4.53 -17.98 5.26
N ALA A 431 5.85 -17.85 5.32
CA ALA A 431 6.54 -16.63 5.69
C ALA A 431 6.56 -15.63 4.54
N VAL A 432 5.97 -14.45 4.76
CA VAL A 432 5.77 -13.40 3.73
C VAL A 432 6.69 -12.21 3.98
N ALA A 433 6.54 -11.52 5.11
CA ALA A 433 7.28 -10.30 5.45
C ALA A 433 8.38 -10.56 6.50
N ILE A 434 9.46 -9.78 6.47
CA ILE A 434 10.62 -9.89 7.37
C ILE A 434 11.29 -8.54 7.66
N ASP A 435 11.63 -8.28 8.92
CA ASP A 435 12.56 -7.20 9.28
C ASP A 435 13.46 -7.61 10.46
N VAL A 436 14.53 -6.85 10.72
CA VAL A 436 15.59 -7.20 11.68
C VAL A 436 15.93 -6.02 12.59
N ASN A 437 16.35 -6.33 13.82
CA ASN A 437 17.14 -5.39 14.63
C ASN A 437 18.61 -5.81 14.55
N VAL A 438 19.40 -5.06 13.77
CA VAL A 438 20.82 -5.39 13.54
C VAL A 438 21.62 -5.26 14.84
N ALA A 439 21.32 -4.26 15.67
CA ALA A 439 22.04 -4.00 16.91
C ALA A 439 21.77 -5.06 18.00
N SER A 440 20.55 -5.59 18.07
CA SER A 440 20.18 -6.66 19.02
C SER A 440 20.26 -8.08 18.44
N ASN A 441 20.73 -8.24 17.19
CA ASN A 441 20.80 -9.51 16.46
C ASN A 441 19.47 -10.31 16.45
N ARG A 442 18.34 -9.59 16.30
CA ARG A 442 16.98 -10.17 16.25
C ARG A 442 16.38 -10.06 14.87
N MET A 443 15.50 -11.00 14.56
CA MET A 443 14.63 -10.98 13.39
C MET A 443 13.17 -11.08 13.80
N PHE A 444 12.31 -10.53 12.96
CA PHE A 444 10.86 -10.52 13.07
C PHE A 444 10.31 -10.95 11.72
N TRP A 445 9.33 -11.85 11.71
CA TRP A 445 8.70 -12.30 10.45
C TRP A 445 7.23 -12.60 10.66
N CYS A 446 6.44 -12.52 9.59
CA CYS A 446 5.03 -12.86 9.62
C CYS A 446 4.74 -14.15 8.84
N ASP A 447 4.07 -15.10 9.49
CA ASP A 447 3.56 -16.33 8.86
C ASP A 447 2.06 -16.18 8.58
N ARG A 448 1.72 -16.08 7.29
CA ARG A 448 0.35 -15.87 6.78
C ARG A 448 -0.54 -17.09 6.97
N PHE A 449 0.01 -18.30 7.09
CA PHE A 449 -0.76 -19.52 7.31
C PHE A 449 -1.26 -19.62 8.76
N HIS A 450 -0.41 -19.29 9.73
CA HIS A 450 -0.79 -19.25 11.14
C HIS A 450 -1.40 -17.92 11.61
N ARG A 451 -1.47 -16.91 10.73
CA ARG A 451 -1.91 -15.53 11.01
C ARG A 451 -1.20 -14.96 12.26
N LYS A 452 0.15 -15.07 12.27
CA LYS A 452 1.01 -14.75 13.43
C LYS A 452 2.29 -14.02 13.05
N ILE A 453 2.68 -13.06 13.90
CA ILE A 453 3.99 -12.40 13.85
C ILE A 453 4.89 -13.04 14.92
N TYR A 454 6.09 -13.44 14.51
CA TYR A 454 7.09 -14.12 15.33
C TYR A 454 8.37 -13.29 15.47
N SER A 455 9.17 -13.59 16.50
CA SER A 455 10.53 -13.08 16.66
C SER A 455 11.47 -14.15 17.20
N SER A 456 12.74 -14.07 16.81
CA SER A 456 13.84 -14.86 17.37
C SER A 456 15.17 -14.10 17.25
N PHE A 457 16.19 -14.57 17.96
CA PHE A 457 17.57 -14.16 17.70
C PHE A 457 18.10 -14.87 16.45
N ILE A 458 18.74 -14.16 15.52
CA ILE A 458 19.14 -14.69 14.19
C ILE A 458 20.05 -15.93 14.29
N HIS A 459 20.81 -16.05 15.39
CA HIS A 459 21.70 -17.20 15.64
C HIS A 459 21.03 -18.40 16.33
N GLU A 460 19.81 -18.23 16.85
CA GLU A 460 18.99 -19.31 17.43
C GLU A 460 17.77 -19.66 16.57
N ALA A 461 17.50 -18.90 15.50
CA ALA A 461 16.26 -18.97 14.73
C ALA A 461 16.04 -20.29 13.95
N SER A 462 17.05 -21.15 13.85
CA SER A 462 16.92 -22.50 13.30
C SER A 462 16.20 -23.49 14.23
N ASP A 463 16.05 -23.17 15.52
CA ASP A 463 15.33 -23.95 16.53
C ASP A 463 13.90 -23.39 16.72
N PRO A 464 12.84 -24.12 16.33
CA PRO A 464 11.45 -23.67 16.50
C PRO A 464 11.04 -23.42 17.96
N SER A 465 11.73 -24.01 18.94
CA SER A 465 11.44 -23.76 20.37
C SER A 465 11.85 -22.35 20.82
N ARG A 466 12.63 -21.63 20.00
CA ARG A 466 13.08 -20.25 20.24
C ARG A 466 12.22 -19.19 19.57
N HIS A 467 11.18 -19.60 18.84
CA HIS A 467 10.29 -18.70 18.11
C HIS A 467 9.24 -18.10 19.07
N VAL A 468 9.44 -16.86 19.49
CA VAL A 468 8.49 -16.13 20.33
C VAL A 468 7.35 -15.61 19.44
N THR A 469 6.10 -15.94 19.77
CA THR A 469 4.93 -15.31 19.12
C THR A 469 4.69 -13.94 19.74
N LEU A 470 4.70 -12.87 18.94
CA LEU A 470 4.43 -11.50 19.39
C LEU A 470 2.96 -11.11 19.21
N VAL A 471 2.37 -11.46 18.07
CA VAL A 471 0.97 -11.15 17.74
C VAL A 471 0.28 -12.41 17.21
N SER A 472 -0.89 -12.70 17.77
CA SER A 472 -1.62 -13.98 17.59
C SER A 472 -3.12 -13.85 17.38
N SER A 473 -3.62 -12.62 17.27
CA SER A 473 -5.05 -12.28 17.11
C SER A 473 -5.20 -10.97 16.36
N ALA A 474 -6.36 -10.76 15.72
CA ALA A 474 -6.64 -9.63 14.82
C ALA A 474 -5.50 -9.41 13.79
N LEU A 475 -5.20 -10.48 13.05
CA LEU A 475 -4.39 -10.48 11.84
C LEU A 475 -5.19 -11.26 10.79
N HIS A 476 -5.31 -10.73 9.58
CA HIS A 476 -6.01 -11.36 8.48
C HIS A 476 -5.02 -11.74 7.38
N THR A 477 -4.55 -10.74 6.64
CA THR A 477 -3.52 -10.91 5.59
C THR A 477 -2.47 -9.82 5.74
N PRO A 478 -1.59 -9.94 6.76
CA PRO A 478 -0.43 -9.08 6.91
C PRO A 478 0.59 -9.35 5.79
N GLU A 479 0.93 -8.31 5.03
CA GLU A 479 1.80 -8.42 3.83
C GLU A 479 3.15 -7.72 3.98
N GLY A 480 3.29 -6.72 4.84
CA GLY A 480 4.53 -5.96 5.06
C GLY A 480 4.81 -5.68 6.54
N LEU A 481 6.10 -5.56 6.89
CA LEU A 481 6.58 -5.43 8.26
C LEU A 481 7.72 -4.41 8.33
N ALA A 482 7.73 -3.52 9.34
CA ALA A 482 8.79 -2.54 9.54
C ALA A 482 9.07 -2.27 11.02
N LEU A 483 10.35 -2.26 11.40
CA LEU A 483 10.80 -2.06 12.78
C LEU A 483 11.38 -0.65 12.99
N ASP A 484 10.86 0.05 14.00
CA ASP A 484 11.55 1.17 14.63
C ASP A 484 12.60 0.63 15.62
N TRP A 485 13.84 0.49 15.16
CA TRP A 485 14.97 0.02 15.98
C TRP A 485 15.44 1.03 17.03
N VAL A 486 14.91 2.27 17.03
CA VAL A 486 15.29 3.34 17.97
C VAL A 486 14.37 3.34 19.20
N HIS A 487 13.07 3.11 19.00
CA HIS A 487 12.05 3.08 20.07
C HIS A 487 11.48 1.67 20.32
N ASN A 488 11.94 0.65 19.60
CA ASN A 488 11.50 -0.75 19.66
C ASN A 488 9.98 -0.93 19.45
N ASN A 489 9.44 -0.28 18.42
CA ASN A 489 8.06 -0.45 17.95
C ASN A 489 8.05 -1.18 16.60
N LEU A 490 7.11 -2.08 16.40
CA LEU A 490 6.92 -2.90 15.20
C LEU A 490 5.62 -2.46 14.50
N TYR A 491 5.71 -2.13 13.21
CA TYR A 491 4.63 -1.66 12.37
C TYR A 491 4.33 -2.69 11.28
N TRP A 492 3.07 -2.85 10.92
CA TRP A 492 2.68 -3.72 9.81
C TRP A 492 1.43 -3.21 9.09
N THR A 493 1.33 -3.61 7.83
CA THR A 493 0.15 -3.50 6.98
C THR A 493 -0.65 -4.80 7.09
N ASP A 494 -1.98 -4.70 7.04
CA ASP A 494 -2.87 -5.85 6.85
C ASP A 494 -3.89 -5.53 5.76
N ALA A 495 -3.81 -6.25 4.64
CA ALA A 495 -4.67 -6.01 3.48
C ALA A 495 -6.12 -6.49 3.70
N GLY A 496 -6.35 -7.45 4.59
CA GLY A 496 -7.69 -8.03 4.81
C GLY A 496 -8.52 -7.20 5.79
N ASP A 497 -7.87 -6.78 6.88
CA ASP A 497 -8.40 -5.80 7.83
C ASP A 497 -8.35 -4.36 7.25
N ARG A 498 -7.67 -4.16 6.10
CA ARG A 498 -7.41 -2.87 5.42
C ARG A 498 -6.86 -1.81 6.38
N SER A 499 -5.84 -2.19 7.15
CA SER A 499 -5.31 -1.36 8.24
C SER A 499 -3.79 -1.30 8.30
N ILE A 500 -3.28 -0.26 8.99
CA ILE A 500 -1.89 -0.16 9.44
C ILE A 500 -1.90 -0.14 10.97
N SER A 501 -1.16 -1.07 11.57
CA SER A 501 -1.08 -1.26 13.02
C SER A 501 0.35 -1.07 13.53
N VAL A 502 0.47 -0.73 14.82
CA VAL A 502 1.71 -0.71 15.58
C VAL A 502 1.58 -1.56 16.84
N ALA A 503 2.67 -2.21 17.23
CA ALA A 503 2.85 -2.79 18.56
C ALA A 503 4.25 -2.49 19.10
N THR A 504 4.46 -2.67 20.40
CA THR A 504 5.81 -2.78 20.96
C THR A 504 6.47 -4.08 20.48
N ALA A 505 7.80 -4.11 20.35
CA ALA A 505 8.55 -5.26 19.81
C ALA A 505 8.58 -6.50 20.74
N ASP A 506 7.93 -6.43 21.90
CA ASP A 506 7.63 -7.55 22.81
C ASP A 506 6.18 -8.08 22.65
N GLY A 507 5.34 -7.42 21.85
CA GLY A 507 3.92 -7.73 21.66
C GLY A 507 2.97 -7.21 22.76
N SER A 508 3.46 -6.55 23.82
CA SER A 508 2.65 -6.26 25.00
C SER A 508 1.62 -5.13 24.84
N LYS A 509 1.87 -4.15 23.96
CA LYS A 509 0.97 -3.02 23.67
C LYS A 509 0.73 -2.93 22.16
N ARG A 510 -0.53 -2.89 21.71
CA ARG A 510 -0.94 -2.76 20.29
C ARG A 510 -1.92 -1.61 20.07
N LYS A 511 -1.84 -0.95 18.91
CA LYS A 511 -2.81 0.03 18.41
C LYS A 511 -2.98 -0.05 16.88
N VAL A 512 -4.21 0.02 16.38
CA VAL A 512 -4.48 0.35 14.97
C VAL A 512 -4.31 1.87 14.76
N LEU A 513 -3.52 2.26 13.76
CA LEU A 513 -3.16 3.66 13.46
C LEU A 513 -3.99 4.25 12.32
N ILE A 514 -4.22 3.46 11.26
CA ILE A 514 -4.97 3.86 10.07
C ILE A 514 -5.86 2.68 9.66
N ASP A 515 -7.15 2.96 9.44
CA ASP A 515 -8.23 2.00 9.17
C ASP A 515 -9.23 2.53 8.10
N SER A 516 -8.82 3.58 7.37
CA SER A 516 -9.65 4.32 6.41
C SER A 516 -8.84 4.72 5.18
N ASP A 517 -9.48 4.81 4.01
CA ASP A 517 -8.84 5.08 2.71
C ASP A 517 -7.60 4.18 2.46
N LEU A 518 -7.68 2.91 2.87
CA LEU A 518 -6.74 1.86 2.50
C LEU A 518 -7.54 0.81 1.73
N SER A 519 -7.00 0.34 0.60
CA SER A 519 -7.61 -0.72 -0.20
C SER A 519 -6.78 -1.99 -0.05
N GLU A 520 -5.55 -2.00 -0.55
CA GLU A 520 -4.68 -3.17 -0.51
C GLU A 520 -3.25 -2.75 -0.08
N PRO A 521 -3.08 -2.34 1.20
CA PRO A 521 -1.78 -1.90 1.72
C PRO A 521 -0.78 -3.07 1.79
N ARG A 522 0.35 -2.95 1.09
CA ARG A 522 1.37 -4.01 0.97
C ARG A 522 2.66 -3.69 1.72
N ALA A 523 3.64 -3.04 1.11
CA ALA A 523 4.93 -2.81 1.75
C ALA A 523 4.90 -1.56 2.66
N ILE A 524 5.69 -1.58 3.73
CA ILE A 524 5.80 -0.49 4.72
C ILE A 524 7.26 -0.30 5.14
N ALA A 525 7.67 0.95 5.40
CA ALA A 525 9.01 1.29 5.87
C ALA A 525 8.98 2.53 6.78
N VAL A 526 9.92 2.63 7.73
CA VAL A 526 9.95 3.69 8.75
C VAL A 526 11.25 4.51 8.74
N ASP A 527 11.12 5.79 9.12
CA ASP A 527 12.20 6.72 9.41
C ASP A 527 12.10 7.15 10.90
N PRO A 528 12.73 6.40 11.83
CA PRO A 528 12.73 6.75 13.26
C PRO A 528 13.47 8.05 13.60
N GLY A 529 14.30 8.55 12.69
CA GLY A 529 15.03 9.80 12.85
C GLY A 529 14.11 11.02 12.72
N GLN A 530 13.21 10.98 11.74
CA GLN A 530 12.26 12.05 11.43
C GLN A 530 10.82 11.79 11.95
N GLY A 531 10.51 10.56 12.38
CA GLY A 531 9.19 10.21 12.92
C GLY A 531 8.12 9.97 11.85
N PHE A 532 8.51 9.48 10.66
CA PHE A 532 7.60 9.16 9.56
C PHE A 532 7.57 7.66 9.23
N MET A 533 6.43 7.19 8.76
CA MET A 533 6.24 5.89 8.11
C MET A 533 5.72 6.12 6.68
N TYR A 534 6.09 5.21 5.78
CA TYR A 534 5.77 5.21 4.36
C TYR A 534 5.21 3.84 4.00
N TRP A 535 4.23 3.76 3.09
CA TRP A 535 3.68 2.48 2.63
C TRP A 535 3.23 2.57 1.17
N SER A 536 3.07 1.40 0.53
CA SER A 536 2.38 1.27 -0.74
C SER A 536 0.98 0.67 -0.57
N ASP A 537 0.04 1.12 -1.40
CA ASP A 537 -1.30 0.57 -1.58
C ASP A 537 -1.52 0.37 -3.09
N TRP A 538 -1.90 -0.84 -3.49
CA TRP A 538 -2.05 -1.23 -4.90
C TRP A 538 -3.51 -1.47 -5.32
N GLY A 539 -4.48 -1.11 -4.49
CA GLY A 539 -5.90 -1.22 -4.88
C GLY A 539 -6.29 -0.27 -6.00
N SER A 540 -7.60 -0.14 -6.27
CA SER A 540 -8.20 0.60 -7.40
C SER A 540 -7.81 2.09 -7.54
N ARG A 541 -7.02 2.64 -6.61
CA ARG A 541 -6.27 3.90 -6.76
C ARG A 541 -4.87 3.75 -6.18
N ALA A 542 -3.97 3.12 -6.94
CA ALA A 542 -2.59 2.84 -6.55
C ALA A 542 -1.84 4.10 -6.08
N LYS A 543 -1.11 3.99 -4.97
CA LYS A 543 -0.47 5.12 -4.30
C LYS A 543 0.68 4.69 -3.40
N ILE A 544 1.69 5.55 -3.28
CA ILE A 544 2.64 5.52 -2.16
C ILE A 544 2.32 6.69 -1.25
N GLU A 545 2.21 6.42 0.05
CA GLU A 545 1.80 7.38 1.05
C GLU A 545 2.82 7.54 2.17
N LYS A 546 2.63 8.59 2.95
CA LYS A 546 3.48 9.00 4.07
C LYS A 546 2.61 9.51 5.21
N ALA A 547 2.92 9.13 6.44
CA ALA A 547 2.34 9.74 7.64
C ALA A 547 3.39 9.81 8.76
N GLY A 548 3.15 10.62 9.79
CA GLY A 548 3.87 10.49 11.05
C GLY A 548 3.60 9.13 11.70
N MET A 549 4.55 8.58 12.46
CA MET A 549 4.48 7.22 13.04
C MET A 549 3.35 7.01 14.08
N LYS A 550 2.55 8.04 14.37
CA LYS A 550 1.29 7.96 15.13
C LYS A 550 0.03 7.85 14.24
N GLY A 551 0.16 7.83 12.91
CA GLY A 551 -0.96 7.88 11.97
C GLY A 551 -1.51 9.29 11.69
N VAL A 552 -0.76 10.33 12.07
CA VAL A 552 -1.11 11.75 11.83
C VAL A 552 -0.34 12.31 10.63
N ASP A 553 -0.75 13.48 10.11
CA ASP A 553 -0.09 14.16 8.99
C ASP A 553 0.06 13.29 7.72
N ARG A 554 -0.98 12.49 7.43
CA ARG A 554 -1.07 11.62 6.25
C ARG A 554 -1.10 12.44 4.95
N GLN A 555 -0.25 12.06 4.01
CA GLN A 555 -0.06 12.70 2.71
C GLN A 555 0.24 11.63 1.65
N VAL A 556 -0.27 11.84 0.43
CA VAL A 556 0.12 11.02 -0.74
C VAL A 556 1.46 11.51 -1.27
N LEU A 557 2.39 10.60 -1.50
CA LEU A 557 3.76 10.88 -1.96
C LEU A 557 3.92 10.63 -3.47
N VAL A 558 3.24 9.60 -4.00
CA VAL A 558 3.21 9.24 -5.43
C VAL A 558 1.79 8.75 -5.78
N SER A 559 1.24 9.22 -6.89
CA SER A 559 -0.08 8.84 -7.41
C SER A 559 -0.19 8.94 -8.94
N GLU A 560 0.94 8.99 -9.65
CA GLU A 560 1.03 9.06 -11.11
C GLU A 560 2.20 8.16 -11.55
N GLY A 561 2.04 7.40 -12.63
CA GLY A 561 3.03 6.42 -13.08
C GLY A 561 3.25 5.28 -12.08
N ILE A 562 2.15 4.74 -11.54
CA ILE A 562 2.11 3.75 -10.48
C ILE A 562 0.83 2.91 -10.63
N GLU A 563 0.98 1.59 -10.67
CA GLU A 563 -0.11 0.63 -10.91
C GLU A 563 -0.06 -0.48 -9.85
N TRP A 564 1.03 -1.26 -9.78
CA TRP A 564 1.19 -2.31 -8.77
C TRP A 564 2.46 -2.13 -7.91
N PRO A 565 2.50 -1.16 -6.98
CA PRO A 565 3.65 -0.86 -6.12
C PRO A 565 3.86 -1.93 -5.03
N ASN A 566 4.50 -3.04 -5.37
CA ASN A 566 4.60 -4.20 -4.47
C ASN A 566 5.60 -4.07 -3.33
N GLY A 567 6.72 -3.37 -3.54
CA GLY A 567 7.79 -3.25 -2.56
C GLY A 567 8.30 -1.82 -2.44
N ILE A 568 8.63 -1.38 -1.22
CA ILE A 568 9.29 -0.09 -0.97
C ILE A 568 10.51 -0.26 -0.06
N THR A 569 11.51 0.62 -0.19
CA THR A 569 12.63 0.70 0.75
C THR A 569 13.19 2.12 0.85
N LEU A 570 13.77 2.46 1.99
CA LEU A 570 14.29 3.80 2.28
C LEU A 570 15.82 3.81 2.31
N ASP A 571 16.43 4.78 1.63
CA ASP A 571 17.78 5.26 1.90
C ASP A 571 17.69 6.51 2.79
N LEU A 572 17.96 6.33 4.08
CA LEU A 572 17.89 7.38 5.09
C LEU A 572 19.06 8.38 5.01
N LEU A 573 20.15 8.04 4.31
CA LEU A 573 21.30 8.94 4.14
C LEU A 573 21.05 9.92 3.00
N SER A 574 20.67 9.43 1.81
CA SER A 574 20.30 10.31 0.67
C SER A 574 18.87 10.87 0.77
N ARG A 575 18.09 10.46 1.79
CA ARG A 575 16.67 10.80 1.99
C ARG A 575 15.82 10.50 0.75
N ARG A 576 15.90 9.25 0.28
CA ARG A 576 15.18 8.75 -0.91
C ARG A 576 14.40 7.47 -0.61
N LEU A 577 13.19 7.37 -1.16
CA LEU A 577 12.41 6.14 -1.25
C LEU A 577 12.65 5.51 -2.62
N TYR A 578 12.81 4.19 -2.64
CA TYR A 578 12.83 3.36 -3.85
C TYR A 578 11.63 2.41 -3.81
N TRP A 579 11.03 2.10 -4.96
CA TRP A 579 9.96 1.12 -5.06
C TRP A 579 10.09 0.23 -6.31
N VAL A 580 9.49 -0.95 -6.27
CA VAL A 580 9.19 -1.77 -7.45
C VAL A 580 7.73 -1.60 -7.82
N ASP A 581 7.45 -1.55 -9.12
CA ASP A 581 6.10 -1.69 -9.66
C ASP A 581 6.06 -2.92 -10.56
N SER A 582 5.20 -3.87 -10.24
CA SER A 582 5.16 -5.17 -10.92
C SER A 582 4.45 -5.10 -12.26
N LYS A 583 3.39 -4.30 -12.39
CA LYS A 583 2.61 -4.18 -13.63
C LYS A 583 3.30 -3.26 -14.64
N LEU A 584 4.08 -2.29 -14.16
CA LEU A 584 4.92 -1.43 -15.00
C LEU A 584 6.35 -1.98 -15.22
N HIS A 585 6.65 -3.20 -14.73
CA HIS A 585 7.93 -3.90 -14.84
C HIS A 585 9.17 -3.02 -14.56
N LEU A 586 9.09 -2.20 -13.49
CA LEU A 586 10.08 -1.14 -13.23
C LEU A 586 10.53 -1.03 -11.76
N ILE A 587 11.69 -0.40 -11.58
CA ILE A 587 12.19 0.11 -10.31
C ILE A 587 12.24 1.63 -10.42
N CYS A 588 11.63 2.34 -9.46
CA CYS A 588 11.57 3.79 -9.40
C CYS A 588 12.16 4.34 -8.09
N SER A 589 12.47 5.63 -8.06
CA SER A 589 12.94 6.32 -6.85
C SER A 589 12.52 7.79 -6.77
N VAL A 590 12.18 8.27 -5.57
CA VAL A 590 11.69 9.62 -5.28
C VAL A 590 12.27 10.14 -3.96
N GLY A 591 12.54 11.44 -3.84
CA GLY A 591 12.95 12.03 -2.55
C GLY A 591 11.83 11.93 -1.51
N LEU A 592 12.16 11.88 -0.21
CA LEU A 592 11.16 11.80 0.88
C LEU A 592 10.27 13.06 1.04
N SER A 593 10.40 14.01 0.13
CA SER A 593 9.58 15.21 -0.10
C SER A 593 8.59 15.10 -1.28
N GLY A 594 8.57 13.98 -2.01
CA GLY A 594 7.75 13.80 -3.23
C GLY A 594 8.38 14.40 -4.50
N THR A 595 9.63 14.86 -4.43
CA THR A 595 10.34 15.55 -5.53
C THR A 595 11.49 14.71 -6.09
N LYS A 596 11.93 15.01 -7.33
CA LYS A 596 13.02 14.30 -8.04
C LYS A 596 12.75 12.80 -8.21
N THR A 597 11.52 12.47 -8.60
CA THR A 597 11.11 11.15 -9.07
C THR A 597 11.89 10.76 -10.33
N ARG A 598 12.30 9.50 -10.45
CA ARG A 598 12.87 8.91 -11.68
C ARG A 598 12.62 7.41 -11.74
N VAL A 599 12.66 6.88 -12.95
CA VAL A 599 12.90 5.46 -13.22
C VAL A 599 14.39 5.14 -12.98
N VAL A 600 14.66 3.97 -12.41
CA VAL A 600 16.00 3.42 -12.19
C VAL A 600 16.28 2.27 -13.17
N LEU A 601 15.29 1.39 -13.38
CA LEU A 601 15.35 0.26 -14.31
C LEU A 601 13.93 -0.04 -14.82
N THR A 602 13.81 -0.46 -16.08
CA THR A 602 12.58 -1.05 -16.66
C THR A 602 13.01 -2.24 -17.52
N SER A 603 12.44 -3.43 -17.29
CA SER A 603 12.84 -4.65 -18.01
C SER A 603 11.88 -5.82 -17.76
N THR A 604 11.00 -6.13 -18.70
CA THR A 604 10.10 -7.32 -18.66
C THR A 604 10.85 -8.65 -18.49
N GLU A 605 12.10 -8.74 -18.95
CA GLU A 605 12.94 -9.94 -18.80
C GLU A 605 13.45 -10.15 -17.35
N ARG A 606 13.49 -9.10 -16.51
CA ARG A 606 14.19 -9.08 -15.20
C ARG A 606 13.35 -8.54 -14.03
N LEU A 607 12.19 -7.99 -14.35
CA LEU A 607 11.17 -7.46 -13.46
C LEU A 607 9.83 -8.02 -13.97
N GLY A 608 9.70 -9.35 -13.87
CA GLY A 608 8.50 -10.08 -14.23
C GLY A 608 7.41 -9.79 -13.21
N HIS A 609 7.49 -10.46 -12.06
CA HIS A 609 6.70 -10.10 -10.87
C HIS A 609 7.65 -9.79 -9.69
N PRO A 610 8.31 -8.62 -9.67
CA PRO A 610 9.12 -8.19 -8.53
C PRO A 610 8.24 -8.01 -7.29
N TYR A 611 8.69 -8.48 -6.11
CA TYR A 611 7.89 -8.40 -4.87
C TYR A 611 8.42 -7.35 -3.89
N ALA A 612 9.68 -7.47 -3.48
CA ALA A 612 10.31 -6.56 -2.53
C ALA A 612 11.71 -6.14 -2.99
N LEU A 613 12.24 -5.07 -2.40
CA LEU A 613 13.56 -4.55 -2.73
C LEU A 613 14.31 -4.00 -1.51
N ALA A 614 15.63 -4.04 -1.57
CA ALA A 614 16.53 -3.43 -0.60
C ALA A 614 17.67 -2.68 -1.31
N VAL A 615 18.17 -1.60 -0.69
CA VAL A 615 19.24 -0.75 -1.24
C VAL A 615 20.43 -0.71 -0.27
N PHE A 616 21.65 -0.84 -0.81
CA PHE A 616 22.89 -0.66 -0.06
C PHE A 616 24.00 -0.13 -0.98
N GLU A 617 24.82 0.80 -0.47
CA GLU A 617 25.93 1.43 -1.21
C GLU A 617 25.49 2.03 -2.56
N ASP A 618 25.96 1.47 -3.67
CA ASP A 618 25.66 1.81 -5.06
C ASP A 618 24.67 0.85 -5.72
N ARG A 619 24.14 -0.15 -5.00
CA ARG A 619 23.31 -1.22 -5.58
C ARG A 619 21.90 -1.28 -5.01
N VAL A 620 20.97 -1.73 -5.86
CA VAL A 620 19.60 -2.12 -5.52
C VAL A 620 19.47 -3.62 -5.75
N TYR A 621 18.74 -4.29 -4.86
CA TYR A 621 18.49 -5.73 -4.85
C TYR A 621 16.98 -5.96 -4.81
N TRP A 622 16.46 -6.95 -5.53
CA TRP A 622 15.03 -7.28 -5.50
C TRP A 622 14.78 -8.78 -5.58
N THR A 623 13.65 -9.20 -5.04
CA THR A 623 13.04 -10.52 -5.24
C THR A 623 12.10 -10.48 -6.44
N ASP A 624 12.10 -11.53 -7.26
CA ASP A 624 11.13 -11.71 -8.35
C ASP A 624 10.50 -13.10 -8.25
N ARG A 625 9.16 -13.13 -8.20
CA ARG A 625 8.38 -14.35 -8.00
C ARG A 625 8.21 -15.15 -9.28
N GLU A 626 8.10 -14.47 -10.43
CA GLU A 626 7.91 -15.13 -11.74
C GLU A 626 9.25 -15.65 -12.27
N LYS A 627 10.35 -14.93 -11.99
CA LYS A 627 11.70 -15.38 -12.37
C LYS A 627 12.40 -16.27 -11.32
N GLU A 628 11.71 -16.67 -10.24
CA GLU A 628 12.20 -17.54 -9.15
C GLU A 628 13.58 -17.10 -8.57
N ALA A 629 13.83 -15.80 -8.43
CA ALA A 629 15.18 -15.27 -8.24
C ALA A 629 15.31 -14.07 -7.28
N VAL A 630 16.55 -13.83 -6.84
CA VAL A 630 17.00 -12.56 -6.26
C VAL A 630 18.03 -11.95 -7.19
N PHE A 631 17.76 -10.73 -7.67
CA PHE A 631 18.65 -9.96 -8.54
C PHE A 631 19.30 -8.80 -7.77
N GLY A 632 20.34 -8.20 -8.38
CA GLY A 632 20.83 -6.89 -7.98
C GLY A 632 21.54 -6.15 -9.10
N ALA A 633 21.31 -4.84 -9.18
CA ALA A 633 21.81 -3.93 -10.22
C ALA A 633 22.40 -2.65 -9.61
N ASN A 634 23.06 -1.81 -10.41
CA ASN A 634 23.51 -0.50 -9.98
C ASN A 634 22.31 0.46 -9.78
N ARG A 635 22.18 1.06 -8.60
CA ARG A 635 21.04 1.92 -8.22
C ARG A 635 21.03 3.29 -8.90
N LEU A 636 22.14 3.69 -9.52
CA LEU A 636 22.28 4.97 -10.21
C LEU A 636 21.94 4.82 -11.69
N THR A 637 22.49 3.79 -12.36
CA THR A 637 22.36 3.60 -13.82
C THR A 637 21.34 2.54 -14.26
N GLY A 638 20.87 1.68 -13.35
CA GLY A 638 20.04 0.50 -13.68
C GLY A 638 20.81 -0.66 -14.33
N GLN A 639 22.08 -0.47 -14.65
CA GLN A 639 22.92 -1.45 -15.36
C GLN A 639 23.54 -2.48 -14.40
N GLU A 640 24.34 -3.41 -14.96
CA GLU A 640 24.97 -4.50 -14.22
C GLU A 640 23.97 -5.42 -13.47
N VAL A 641 22.82 -5.72 -14.09
CA VAL A 641 21.86 -6.67 -13.53
C VAL A 641 22.51 -8.06 -13.39
N THR A 642 22.60 -8.57 -12.16
CA THR A 642 23.14 -9.90 -11.85
C THR A 642 22.19 -10.68 -10.96
N ALA A 643 21.93 -11.94 -11.28
CA ALA A 643 21.31 -12.87 -10.34
C ALA A 643 22.27 -13.20 -9.18
N LEU A 644 21.73 -13.27 -7.97
CA LEU A 644 22.43 -13.60 -6.73
C LEU A 644 21.94 -14.93 -6.13
N ALA A 645 20.68 -15.27 -6.40
CA ALA A 645 20.10 -16.59 -6.18
C ALA A 645 19.02 -16.85 -7.23
N GLU A 646 18.84 -18.12 -7.60
CA GLU A 646 17.93 -18.62 -8.63
C GLU A 646 17.34 -19.96 -8.15
N ASN A 647 16.25 -20.44 -8.75
CA ASN A 647 15.52 -21.66 -8.32
C ASN A 647 14.97 -21.52 -6.88
N LEU A 648 14.40 -20.34 -6.60
CA LEU A 648 13.64 -20.05 -5.39
C LEU A 648 12.18 -20.49 -5.59
N ASN A 649 11.47 -20.84 -4.52
CA ASN A 649 10.12 -21.40 -4.62
C ASN A 649 9.06 -20.29 -4.75
N ASP A 650 9.16 -19.27 -3.89
CA ASP A 650 8.20 -18.17 -3.83
C ASP A 650 8.83 -17.01 -3.04
N PRO A 651 9.83 -16.31 -3.62
CA PRO A 651 10.62 -15.29 -2.93
C PRO A 651 9.79 -14.02 -2.70
N HIS A 652 9.46 -13.75 -1.44
CA HIS A 652 8.66 -12.58 -1.04
C HIS A 652 9.56 -11.41 -0.58
N ASP A 653 9.67 -11.16 0.72
CA ASP A 653 10.33 -9.98 1.28
C ASP A 653 11.86 -10.13 1.43
N ILE A 654 12.60 -9.01 1.38
CA ILE A 654 14.07 -8.96 1.39
C ILE A 654 14.63 -7.71 2.11
N VAL A 655 15.55 -7.94 3.04
CA VAL A 655 16.23 -6.89 3.82
C VAL A 655 17.75 -7.00 3.76
N VAL A 656 18.44 -5.85 3.81
CA VAL A 656 19.91 -5.76 3.97
C VAL A 656 20.24 -5.67 5.46
N VAL A 657 21.02 -6.63 5.95
CA VAL A 657 21.47 -6.69 7.33
C VAL A 657 22.88 -6.08 7.44
N HIS A 658 22.94 -4.79 7.78
CA HIS A 658 24.19 -4.07 8.05
C HIS A 658 23.99 -2.92 9.05
N GLU A 659 24.98 -2.62 9.90
CA GLU A 659 24.83 -1.62 10.97
C GLU A 659 24.55 -0.21 10.42
N LEU A 660 25.08 0.12 9.24
CA LEU A 660 24.83 1.41 8.57
C LEU A 660 23.42 1.54 7.96
N ARG A 661 22.64 0.44 7.82
CA ARG A 661 21.21 0.52 7.48
C ARG A 661 20.36 1.02 8.65
N GLN A 662 20.84 0.84 9.88
CA GLN A 662 20.14 1.22 11.11
C GLN A 662 20.99 2.16 11.99
N PRO A 663 21.18 3.44 11.57
CA PRO A 663 21.92 4.42 12.36
C PRO A 663 21.37 4.55 13.78
N ARG A 664 22.26 4.79 14.75
CA ARG A 664 21.90 4.97 16.17
C ARG A 664 21.17 6.30 16.37
N GLY A 665 19.84 6.24 16.43
CA GLY A 665 19.01 7.37 16.82
C GLY A 665 19.06 7.64 18.33
N THR A 666 18.66 8.85 18.73
CA THR A 666 18.32 9.14 20.13
C THR A 666 16.86 8.77 20.36
N ASP A 667 16.62 7.70 21.12
CA ASP A 667 15.31 7.37 21.68
C ASP A 667 14.73 8.61 22.35
N SER A 668 13.61 9.10 21.81
CA SER A 668 12.95 10.32 22.30
C SER A 668 11.98 10.06 23.45
N CYS A 669 11.61 8.80 23.69
CA CYS A 669 10.71 8.39 24.76
C CYS A 669 11.45 8.23 26.09
N ASN A 670 12.67 7.66 26.10
CA ASN A 670 13.40 7.38 27.34
C ASN A 670 14.45 8.45 27.72
N ILE A 671 14.18 9.74 27.41
CA ILE A 671 15.06 10.87 27.75
C ILE A 671 14.85 11.33 29.20
N GLY A 672 15.94 11.55 29.93
CA GLY A 672 15.92 12.26 31.22
C GLY A 672 15.46 11.44 32.42
N GLY A 673 15.45 10.11 32.32
CA GLY A 673 15.03 9.21 33.39
C GLY A 673 13.51 9.07 33.53
N VAL A 674 12.74 9.54 32.54
CA VAL A 674 11.31 9.28 32.43
C VAL A 674 11.12 8.11 31.46
N GLU A 675 10.57 6.99 31.94
CA GLU A 675 10.28 5.83 31.10
C GLU A 675 9.07 6.10 30.19
N ASN A 676 9.10 5.56 28.96
CA ASN A 676 7.99 5.63 27.98
C ASN A 676 7.47 7.06 27.72
N GLY A 677 8.30 8.09 27.83
CA GLY A 677 7.91 9.50 27.68
C GLY A 677 6.95 10.03 28.76
N GLY A 678 6.68 9.25 29.81
CA GLY A 678 5.57 9.51 30.73
C GLY A 678 4.19 9.27 30.08
N CYS A 679 4.14 8.49 29.00
CA CYS A 679 2.91 8.00 28.39
C CYS A 679 2.41 6.76 29.12
N ASP A 680 1.09 6.69 29.35
CA ASP A 680 0.43 5.54 29.99
C ASP A 680 0.53 4.27 29.10
N PHE A 681 0.05 4.39 27.86
CA PHE A 681 0.08 3.29 26.88
C PHE A 681 1.30 3.34 25.95
N LEU A 682 1.20 3.82 24.71
CA LEU A 682 2.31 3.84 23.75
C LEU A 682 2.98 5.22 23.69
N CYS A 683 4.31 5.24 23.61
CA CYS A 683 5.08 6.40 23.18
C CYS A 683 5.58 6.20 21.75
N LEU A 684 5.17 7.08 20.83
CA LEU A 684 5.49 7.01 19.40
C LEU A 684 6.27 8.25 18.96
N ARG A 685 7.26 8.08 18.08
CA ARG A 685 8.01 9.20 17.51
C ARG A 685 7.07 10.11 16.71
N ALA A 686 7.18 11.42 16.94
CA ALA A 686 6.32 12.40 16.26
C ALA A 686 7.02 13.00 15.03
N PRO A 687 6.27 13.38 13.98
CA PRO A 687 6.85 13.87 12.72
C PRO A 687 7.57 15.20 12.91
N GLN A 688 8.85 15.25 12.54
CA GLN A 688 9.70 16.44 12.66
C GLN A 688 9.49 17.36 11.45
N ILE A 689 8.34 18.06 11.42
CA ILE A 689 7.96 18.98 10.35
C ILE A 689 8.63 20.35 10.52
N THR A 690 8.82 20.78 11.77
CA THR A 690 9.48 22.04 12.13
C THR A 690 10.45 21.83 13.29
N GLU A 691 11.37 22.78 13.52
CA GLU A 691 12.27 22.77 14.70
C GLU A 691 11.52 22.77 16.03
N HIS A 692 10.26 23.23 16.04
CA HIS A 692 9.38 23.30 17.21
C HIS A 692 8.40 22.11 17.31
N SER A 693 8.48 21.14 16.39
CA SER A 693 7.64 19.93 16.45
C SER A 693 7.97 19.12 17.72
N PRO A 694 6.96 18.50 18.38
CA PRO A 694 7.21 17.61 19.51
C PRO A 694 8.09 16.43 19.06
N LYS A 695 8.96 15.92 19.94
CA LYS A 695 9.85 14.79 19.60
C LYS A 695 9.12 13.45 19.61
N TYR A 696 8.22 13.25 20.57
CA TYR A 696 7.36 12.09 20.72
C TYR A 696 5.93 12.52 21.02
N THR A 697 4.99 11.59 20.89
CA THR A 697 3.59 11.75 21.31
C THR A 697 3.05 10.47 21.90
N CYS A 698 2.23 10.60 22.94
CA CYS A 698 1.53 9.47 23.55
C CYS A 698 0.35 9.02 22.68
N ALA A 699 0.05 7.73 22.66
CA ALA A 699 -1.08 7.13 21.94
C ALA A 699 -1.77 6.05 22.79
N CYS A 700 -3.10 6.03 22.74
CA CYS A 700 -3.96 5.19 23.59
C CYS A 700 -4.54 3.97 22.86
N PRO A 701 -5.02 2.94 23.59
CA PRO A 701 -5.72 1.77 23.03
C PRO A 701 -6.94 2.12 22.15
N GLY A 702 -7.51 1.10 21.51
CA GLY A 702 -8.84 1.23 20.88
C GLY A 702 -9.91 1.65 21.90
N GLY A 703 -10.88 2.46 21.48
CA GLY A 703 -11.97 2.97 22.35
C GLY A 703 -11.57 4.03 23.39
N GLN A 704 -10.27 4.29 23.59
CA GLN A 704 -9.77 5.30 24.52
C GLN A 704 -9.24 6.55 23.78
N GLN A 705 -9.35 7.70 24.44
CA GLN A 705 -8.86 8.99 23.97
C GLN A 705 -7.76 9.49 24.90
N LEU A 706 -6.86 10.32 24.37
CA LEU A 706 -5.80 10.94 25.15
C LEU A 706 -6.40 12.10 25.96
N ASP A 707 -6.07 12.21 27.25
CA ASP A 707 -6.56 13.30 28.10
C ASP A 707 -5.88 14.64 27.74
N SER A 708 -6.44 15.71 28.28
CA SER A 708 -5.99 17.10 28.25
C SER A 708 -4.53 17.33 28.69
N ASP A 709 -3.90 16.39 29.39
CA ASP A 709 -2.48 16.41 29.74
C ASP A 709 -1.54 15.83 28.66
N MET A 710 -2.11 15.31 27.58
CA MET A 710 -1.44 14.67 26.46
C MET A 710 -0.65 13.39 26.82
N ARG A 711 -0.97 12.73 27.94
CA ARG A 711 -0.21 11.57 28.48
C ARG A 711 -1.07 10.38 28.92
N HIS A 712 -2.13 10.64 29.68
CA HIS A 712 -3.00 9.57 30.20
C HIS A 712 -4.12 9.22 29.23
N CYS A 713 -4.63 8.00 29.34
CA CYS A 713 -5.70 7.50 28.48
C CYS A 713 -7.04 7.43 29.23
N VAL A 714 -8.06 8.08 28.70
CA VAL A 714 -9.42 8.14 29.26
C VAL A 714 -10.42 7.42 28.35
N PRO A 715 -11.46 6.77 28.91
CA PRO A 715 -12.54 6.20 28.11
C PRO A 715 -13.20 7.27 27.21
N GLY A 716 -13.37 6.95 25.92
CA GLY A 716 -14.01 7.88 24.99
C GLY A 716 -15.44 8.20 25.43
N LYS A 717 -15.78 9.50 25.53
CA LYS A 717 -17.16 9.92 25.84
C LYS A 717 -18.07 9.55 24.68
N SER A 718 -18.89 8.52 24.85
CA SER A 718 -19.90 8.13 23.87
C SER A 718 -20.84 9.29 23.59
N SER A 719 -20.91 9.70 22.32
CA SER A 719 -21.71 10.82 21.84
C SER A 719 -23.19 10.41 21.72
N ALA A 720 -23.83 10.14 22.86
CA ALA A 720 -25.22 9.74 23.00
C ALA A 720 -26.20 10.85 22.54
N CYS A 721 -26.33 11.03 21.23
CA CYS A 721 -27.10 12.09 20.58
C CYS A 721 -28.61 11.79 20.54
N CYS A 722 -29.19 11.43 21.69
CA CYS A 722 -30.61 11.17 21.87
C CYS A 722 -31.19 12.07 22.96
N ARG A 723 -31.48 13.35 22.63
CA ARG A 723 -32.43 14.15 23.42
C ARG A 723 -33.86 13.72 23.06
N PRO A 724 -34.73 13.42 24.05
CA PRO A 724 -36.06 12.88 23.76
C PRO A 724 -36.98 13.93 23.15
N HIS A 725 -37.39 13.72 21.89
CA HIS A 725 -38.39 14.56 21.25
C HIS A 725 -39.80 14.23 21.78
N ALA A 726 -40.58 15.26 22.13
CA ALA A 726 -41.85 15.11 22.81
C ALA A 726 -42.97 14.49 21.94
N ARG A 727 -43.85 13.71 22.58
CA ARG A 727 -44.99 13.00 21.95
C ARG A 727 -45.93 13.94 21.18
N ARG A 728 -46.12 13.65 19.88
CA ARG A 728 -47.32 13.88 19.04
C ARG A 728 -47.10 13.10 17.74
N GLY A 729 -48.07 12.45 17.11
CA GLY A 729 -49.48 12.20 17.45
C GLY A 729 -50.11 11.45 16.27
N THR A 730 -50.86 10.38 16.51
CA THR A 730 -51.21 9.40 15.46
C THR A 730 -52.17 9.93 14.40
N ARG A 731 -51.83 9.68 13.12
CA ARG A 731 -52.81 9.62 12.01
C ARG A 731 -52.27 8.71 10.90
N ALA A 732 -53.08 7.75 10.48
CA ALA A 732 -52.78 6.83 9.39
C ALA A 732 -53.49 7.24 8.09
N SER A 733 -52.91 6.92 6.93
CA SER A 733 -53.65 6.36 5.79
C SER A 733 -52.73 5.83 4.67
N GLN A 734 -52.75 4.51 4.49
CA GLN A 734 -52.72 3.73 3.24
C GLN A 734 -51.89 4.20 2.01
N ASN A 735 -51.05 3.29 1.51
CA ASN A 735 -50.45 3.30 0.18
C ASN A 735 -51.48 3.24 -0.96
N LYS A 736 -51.23 3.96 -2.06
CA LYS A 736 -51.65 3.60 -3.44
C LYS A 736 -50.73 4.23 -4.50
N LYS A 737 -50.18 3.40 -5.40
CA LYS A 737 -49.60 3.77 -6.72
C LYS A 737 -50.59 3.31 -7.82
N PRO A 738 -50.42 3.67 -9.12
CA PRO A 738 -49.70 4.77 -9.76
C PRO A 738 -50.75 5.81 -10.30
N SER A 739 -50.78 6.49 -11.47
CA SER A 739 -50.02 6.46 -12.74
C SER A 739 -50.16 7.76 -13.58
N THR A 740 -49.07 8.19 -14.24
CA THR A 740 -48.93 8.70 -15.64
C THR A 740 -49.83 9.81 -16.27
N VAL A 741 -49.19 10.59 -17.16
CA VAL A 741 -49.71 11.33 -18.37
C VAL A 741 -49.99 12.86 -18.27
N THR A 742 -49.08 13.65 -18.88
CA THR A 742 -49.19 15.02 -19.50
C THR A 742 -49.82 16.22 -18.78
N GLY A 743 -49.38 17.43 -19.17
CA GLY A 743 -50.34 18.48 -19.59
C GLY A 743 -50.19 19.87 -18.97
N THR A 744 -49.24 20.65 -19.49
CA THR A 744 -49.04 22.09 -19.21
C THR A 744 -50.31 22.96 -19.26
N ASN A 745 -50.57 23.77 -18.21
CA ASN A 745 -50.67 25.24 -18.35
C ASN A 745 -50.44 25.99 -17.01
N SER A 746 -50.61 27.32 -16.97
CA SER A 746 -49.81 28.22 -16.13
C SER A 746 -50.53 29.41 -15.48
N ARG A 747 -49.88 30.00 -14.44
CA ARG A 747 -50.14 31.29 -13.75
C ARG A 747 -51.42 31.36 -12.88
N SER A 748 -51.50 32.11 -11.77
CA SER A 748 -50.55 32.90 -10.93
C SER A 748 -51.27 33.22 -9.58
N ASP A 749 -50.80 33.92 -8.54
CA ASP A 749 -49.74 34.94 -8.31
C ASP A 749 -49.39 35.01 -6.78
N ARG A 750 -48.37 35.81 -6.38
CA ARG A 750 -47.99 36.25 -5.00
C ARG A 750 -47.22 35.22 -4.14
N LEU A 751 -46.21 35.59 -3.34
CA LEU A 751 -45.56 36.90 -3.05
C LEU A 751 -44.05 36.68 -2.75
N SER A 752 -43.23 37.73 -2.58
CA SER A 752 -41.75 37.65 -2.68
C SER A 752 -40.95 38.33 -1.54
N CYS A 753 -39.82 37.71 -1.15
CA CYS A 753 -38.50 38.28 -0.73
C CYS A 753 -37.57 37.09 -0.37
N ARG A 754 -36.31 36.95 -0.81
CA ARG A 754 -35.08 37.76 -0.58
C ARG A 754 -34.73 37.90 0.92
N SER A 755 -33.49 37.72 1.40
CA SER A 755 -32.16 37.49 0.77
C SER A 755 -31.19 36.94 1.86
N LEU A 756 -29.88 36.68 1.71
CA LEU A 756 -28.81 36.96 0.73
C LEU A 756 -27.64 35.93 0.92
N ASN A 757 -26.72 35.79 -0.04
CA ASN A 757 -25.40 35.13 0.11
C ASN A 757 -24.26 36.16 0.06
N GLY A 758 -23.04 35.81 0.47
CA GLY A 758 -21.85 36.66 0.28
C GLY A 758 -20.58 35.85 0.02
N GLU A 759 -19.97 36.05 -1.14
CA GLU A 759 -18.67 35.50 -1.55
C GLU A 759 -17.54 36.50 -1.26
N ALA A 760 -16.28 36.04 -1.24
CA ALA A 760 -15.11 36.91 -1.12
C ALA A 760 -13.91 36.36 -1.91
N GLU A 761 -13.49 37.09 -2.95
CA GLU A 761 -12.25 36.83 -3.69
C GLU A 761 -11.02 37.51 -3.04
N GLY A 762 -9.82 37.05 -3.41
CA GLY A 762 -8.55 37.54 -2.87
C GLY A 762 -7.97 38.80 -3.58
N PRO A 763 -6.98 39.48 -2.97
CA PRO A 763 -6.40 40.71 -3.50
C PRO A 763 -5.19 40.49 -4.43
N LYS A 764 -5.05 41.33 -5.47
CA LYS A 764 -3.84 41.47 -6.29
C LYS A 764 -3.01 42.70 -5.86
N LEU A 765 -1.70 42.68 -6.11
CA LEU A 765 -0.81 43.83 -5.92
C LEU A 765 -1.05 44.93 -6.96
N ALA A 766 -0.87 46.18 -6.55
CA ALA A 766 -0.52 47.32 -7.40
C ALA A 766 0.36 48.31 -6.62
N LEU A 767 1.38 48.89 -7.26
CA LEU A 767 2.31 49.83 -6.64
C LEU A 767 1.79 51.28 -6.70
N HIS A 768 2.13 52.13 -5.72
CA HIS A 768 2.49 53.52 -6.01
C HIS A 768 3.47 54.10 -4.97
N ARG A 769 4.16 55.19 -5.35
CA ARG A 769 5.43 55.69 -4.75
C ARG A 769 5.29 56.45 -3.42
N PRO A 770 6.35 56.47 -2.57
CA PRO A 770 6.53 57.47 -1.51
C PRO A 770 7.15 58.80 -2.04
N PRO A 771 7.07 59.91 -1.28
CA PRO A 771 7.70 61.19 -1.61
C PRO A 771 9.14 61.35 -1.07
N PHE A 772 9.87 62.32 -1.61
CA PHE A 772 11.20 62.76 -1.16
C PHE A 772 11.13 63.61 0.13
N LEU A 773 12.17 63.51 0.97
CA LEU A 773 12.80 64.66 1.66
C LEU A 773 14.26 64.30 2.00
N ALA A 774 15.10 65.29 2.34
CA ALA A 774 16.55 65.20 2.12
C ALA A 774 17.43 65.66 3.31
N THR A 775 18.66 65.11 3.34
CA THR A 775 19.92 65.69 3.85
C THR A 775 19.96 66.38 5.23
N ALA A 776 20.74 65.80 6.15
CA ALA A 776 21.86 66.49 6.81
C ALA A 776 22.79 65.47 7.52
N GLY A 777 24.10 65.77 7.55
CA GLY A 777 25.05 65.22 8.53
C GLY A 777 25.34 66.25 9.64
N PRO A 778 26.50 66.25 10.31
CA PRO A 778 27.69 65.42 10.08
C PRO A 778 27.73 64.10 10.86
#